data_AF-A0A916DQY3-F1
#
_entry.id   AF-A0A916DQY3-F1
#
_cell.length_a   1.000
_cell.length_b   1.000
_cell.length_c   1.000
_cell.angle_alpha   90.00
_cell.angle_beta   90.00
_cell.angle_gamma   90.00
#
_symmetry.space_group_name_H-M   'P 1'
#
loop_
_entity.id
_entity.type
_entity.pdbx_description
1 polymer ?
#
loop_
_entity_poly.entity_id
_entity_poly.type
_entity_poly.pdbx_seq_one_letter_code
_entity_poly.pdbx_strand_id
1 'polypeptide(L)'
;MESQSKSFASPSEFYKLKRPEFFSDSKIIYEVQLTKEHLALELDQITINQKQDEFETLCRKLAEKLIAPNLIPQVGPTGGGDGKTDFETHPVSHQISDRWFVTQEGWKETEKWAFAISAKKTWKSKAKSDIINILSTKRPYTHIFFMTNQKPSSKKKKEAQDSFKEEYGIEVTILDGVWIIEKILQHNFIDLVVDALNLSKVYKEKKVILGANDDLREKQLRELEEKISTPNRYFEYDFQRVEDAIEAAIISRMLEKPRDEIEGKFLRAKRFCKKLNNPKQWQRIYYQRAWTYIHWFDDYEAFIEDYKQFKKHISLACNISSMELFFNFISLLRGLEVSDVCNLNELGISFKEEKAEFLESLSKFNDTNKIPCSTAIAHTYKNIQKLIDAKVDESSIYIKELSEVLVQGSKYLDYPFEYFTDIFTLIGNIFPNNEEFDNLTDIIAQITSKRQSDLASGEVFLNRGLQKIEAELFKESVVFFGKTIVKLAKKESNDLMYFALRGLAEAYYRLGLLWAANNCLTASLSLSFKSWYEKGVIHKRVYDCITALAKNELIIGRIPSYFSWHENLQIIRREINLDEIPAEKSPYNILDVFLAIKLLNTSNSENKYLARIPNLLDEKHLWLSQDACLYKLGYLERIKENFKSAGIKDMKQIDDYFRNLATQPAQKELLNPTNFLGDEIIYLSSIILGCEFKIKCINDKSLIITVEAFLAYFETFLATSLKNVVPATEEIYLHFKRNEDCEILTFSNKNKSNEYDIEIGHATFSMENRSKLWELMINLISDILGRNFFFDEIEKYLKNLFQKEEISERLSIVFEHITFTYNTLGESPKILLKDWIDIEKTENYSNKRSTPLNYKTDQNNSSSELNNQTLNNYGHNKRKAYSLIDVPLWDEAGWISFGIFQYQKGIGIALGFKDANYGKKIFDGWINKMGTTDKEEIIKICIIKGVNKAHPHWYKVLITSNMVKMNHPDTQIFTLTSRYREFFPNTSTNLDNLIMAYKHTKKYLLCPAETINNTGIKPFINYGIIKTELTIKNAWEIGIHDIEKVVINKKDIPIIPNNIKEPPILSILNLKE
;
A
#
# COMPACT_ATOMS: atom_id res chain seq x y z
N MET A 1 8.25 -13.12 4.81
CA MET A 1 9.01 -13.61 3.66
C MET A 1 9.08 -15.13 3.73
N GLU A 2 8.20 -15.80 3.00
CA GLU A 2 8.46 -17.12 2.44
C GLU A 2 8.35 -16.91 0.93
N SER A 3 9.43 -17.19 0.20
CA SER A 3 9.44 -17.16 -1.26
C SER A 3 8.69 -18.40 -1.76
N GLN A 4 7.35 -18.33 -1.74
CA GLN A 4 6.57 -19.13 -2.68
C GLN A 4 7.00 -18.68 -4.07
N SER A 5 7.53 -19.60 -4.86
CA SER A 5 7.74 -19.40 -6.30
C SER A 5 6.40 -19.01 -6.91
N LYS A 6 6.17 -17.71 -7.11
CA LYS A 6 4.99 -17.22 -7.83
C LYS A 6 5.07 -17.81 -9.23
N SER A 7 4.24 -18.80 -9.56
CA SER A 7 3.97 -19.12 -10.95
C SER A 7 3.42 -17.84 -11.57
N PHE A 8 4.09 -17.32 -12.60
CA PHE A 8 3.53 -16.19 -13.35
C PHE A 8 2.17 -16.63 -13.91
N ALA A 9 1.12 -15.87 -13.59
CA ALA A 9 -0.20 -16.08 -14.18
C ALA A 9 -0.08 -15.96 -15.71
N SER A 10 -0.82 -16.78 -16.46
CA SER A 10 -0.80 -16.66 -17.93
C SER A 10 -1.34 -15.28 -18.37
N PRO A 11 -1.02 -14.80 -19.59
CA PRO A 11 -1.58 -13.54 -20.10
C PRO A 11 -3.11 -13.45 -20.01
N SER A 12 -3.83 -14.56 -20.22
CA SER A 12 -5.28 -14.61 -20.04
C SER A 12 -5.72 -14.45 -18.58
N GLU A 13 -5.09 -15.16 -17.64
CA GLU A 13 -5.38 -15.07 -16.20
C GLU A 13 -5.08 -13.67 -15.66
N PHE A 14 -3.94 -13.09 -16.06
CA PHE A 14 -3.56 -11.74 -15.66
C PHE A 14 -4.58 -10.70 -16.17
N TYR A 15 -5.00 -10.81 -17.44
CA TYR A 15 -5.98 -9.90 -18.01
C TYR A 15 -7.36 -10.07 -17.36
N LYS A 16 -7.80 -11.30 -17.08
CA LYS A 16 -9.05 -11.58 -16.36
C LYS A 16 -9.04 -11.02 -14.94
N LEU A 17 -7.90 -11.07 -14.25
CA LEU A 17 -7.75 -10.49 -12.92
C LEU A 17 -7.77 -8.96 -12.94
N LYS A 18 -7.18 -8.34 -13.97
CA LYS A 18 -7.10 -6.87 -14.08
C LYS A 18 -8.32 -6.22 -14.71
N ARG A 19 -9.02 -6.93 -15.58
CA ARG A 19 -10.18 -6.47 -16.33
C ARG A 19 -11.32 -7.51 -16.32
N PRO A 20 -11.81 -7.92 -15.13
CA PRO A 20 -12.87 -8.92 -15.01
C PRO A 20 -14.15 -8.51 -15.75
N GLU A 21 -14.37 -7.21 -15.95
CA GLU A 21 -15.48 -6.67 -16.71
C GLU A 21 -15.50 -7.09 -18.17
N PHE A 22 -14.41 -7.58 -18.78
CA PHE A 22 -14.42 -8.11 -20.15
C PHE A 22 -14.77 -9.60 -20.23
N PHE A 23 -15.00 -10.26 -19.10
CA PHE A 23 -15.31 -11.69 -19.02
C PHE A 23 -16.76 -11.90 -18.53
N SER A 24 -17.21 -13.15 -18.53
CA SER A 24 -18.55 -13.52 -18.11
C SER A 24 -18.71 -13.28 -16.60
N ASP A 25 -19.77 -12.57 -16.21
CA ASP A 25 -20.15 -12.34 -14.81
C ASP A 25 -21.21 -13.32 -14.30
N SER A 26 -21.66 -14.24 -15.17
CA SER A 26 -22.58 -15.33 -14.81
C SER A 26 -21.88 -16.53 -14.20
N LYS A 27 -22.56 -17.23 -13.28
CA LYS A 27 -22.09 -18.50 -12.71
C LYS A 27 -23.07 -19.61 -13.02
N ILE A 28 -22.58 -20.69 -13.63
CA ILE A 28 -23.35 -21.91 -13.88
C ILE A 28 -22.90 -22.95 -12.86
N ILE A 29 -23.83 -23.37 -12.00
CA ILE A 29 -23.61 -24.44 -11.02
C ILE A 29 -24.43 -25.64 -11.46
N TYR A 30 -23.76 -26.75 -11.77
CA TYR A 30 -24.43 -28.02 -12.09
C TYR A 30 -24.69 -28.79 -10.78
N GLU A 31 -25.94 -29.21 -10.53
CA GLU A 31 -26.25 -30.05 -9.35
C GLU A 31 -25.71 -31.48 -9.55
N VAL A 32 -25.77 -31.98 -10.79
CA VAL A 32 -25.16 -33.25 -11.22
C VAL A 32 -24.56 -33.06 -12.61
N GLN A 33 -23.25 -33.28 -12.75
CA GLN A 33 -22.54 -33.06 -14.01
C GLN A 33 -22.39 -34.38 -14.79
N LEU A 34 -22.73 -34.37 -16.09
CA LEU A 34 -22.43 -35.48 -16.98
C LEU A 34 -20.92 -35.51 -17.25
N THR A 35 -20.19 -36.41 -16.59
CA THR A 35 -18.74 -36.50 -16.71
C THR A 35 -18.31 -37.07 -18.06
N LYS A 36 -17.06 -36.77 -18.47
CA LYS A 36 -16.47 -37.31 -19.71
C LYS A 36 -16.49 -38.83 -19.72
N GLU A 37 -16.20 -39.45 -18.58
CA GLU A 37 -16.15 -40.91 -18.42
C GLU A 37 -17.54 -41.52 -18.59
N HIS A 38 -18.57 -40.90 -18.02
CA HIS A 38 -19.93 -41.40 -18.15
C HIS A 38 -20.48 -41.22 -19.57
N LEU A 39 -20.22 -40.08 -20.21
CA LEU A 39 -20.56 -39.86 -21.62
C LEU A 39 -19.84 -40.86 -22.54
N ALA A 40 -18.56 -41.13 -22.26
CA ALA A 40 -17.79 -42.12 -23.01
C ALA A 40 -18.37 -43.53 -22.89
N LEU A 41 -18.86 -43.90 -21.70
CA LEU A 41 -19.54 -45.17 -21.44
C LEU A 41 -20.87 -45.27 -22.20
N GLU A 42 -21.70 -44.23 -22.15
CA GLU A 42 -22.98 -44.17 -22.87
C GLU A 42 -22.77 -44.35 -24.39
N LEU A 43 -21.76 -43.68 -24.96
CA LEU A 43 -21.40 -43.83 -26.36
C LEU A 43 -20.90 -45.25 -26.70
N ASP A 44 -20.14 -45.90 -25.82
CA ASP A 44 -19.67 -47.28 -26.05
C ASP A 44 -20.81 -48.30 -25.98
N GLN A 45 -21.89 -47.99 -25.26
CA GLN A 45 -23.05 -48.86 -25.07
C GLN A 45 -24.19 -48.66 -26.08
N ILE A 46 -24.08 -47.71 -27.03
CA ILE A 46 -25.14 -47.41 -28.03
C ILE A 46 -25.74 -48.66 -28.67
N THR A 47 -24.89 -49.59 -29.14
CA THR A 47 -25.37 -50.81 -29.80
C THR A 47 -25.99 -51.81 -28.81
N ILE A 48 -25.47 -51.85 -27.58
CA ILE A 48 -25.95 -52.75 -26.52
C ILE A 48 -27.33 -52.31 -26.03
N ASN A 49 -27.52 -50.99 -25.89
CA ASN A 49 -28.75 -50.37 -25.38
C ASN A 49 -29.78 -50.09 -26.48
N GLN A 50 -29.56 -50.55 -27.72
CA GLN A 50 -30.43 -50.34 -28.88
C GLN A 50 -30.73 -48.86 -29.19
N LYS A 51 -29.75 -47.97 -28.96
CA LYS A 51 -29.89 -46.51 -29.14
C LYS A 51 -29.35 -45.98 -30.48
N GLN A 52 -29.44 -46.78 -31.55
CA GLN A 52 -28.84 -46.42 -32.84
C GLN A 52 -29.50 -45.18 -33.48
N ASP A 53 -30.83 -45.06 -33.39
CA ASP A 53 -31.60 -43.96 -33.96
C ASP A 53 -31.35 -42.65 -33.17
N GLU A 54 -31.21 -42.75 -31.86
CA GLU A 54 -30.81 -41.67 -30.96
C GLU A 54 -29.38 -41.20 -31.27
N PHE A 55 -28.45 -42.12 -31.51
CA PHE A 55 -27.09 -41.78 -31.91
C PHE A 55 -27.04 -41.10 -33.28
N GLU A 56 -27.89 -41.51 -34.22
CA GLU A 56 -28.05 -40.84 -35.51
C GLU A 56 -28.55 -39.40 -35.33
N THR A 57 -29.55 -39.22 -34.46
CA THR A 57 -30.09 -37.91 -34.09
C THR A 57 -29.02 -37.01 -33.46
N LEU A 58 -28.21 -37.55 -32.55
CA LEU A 58 -27.09 -36.83 -31.95
C LEU A 58 -26.08 -36.40 -33.01
N CYS A 59 -25.64 -37.32 -33.88
CA CYS A 59 -24.69 -37.04 -34.95
C CYS A 59 -25.20 -35.96 -35.91
N ARG A 60 -26.49 -36.03 -36.30
CA ARG A 60 -27.13 -35.00 -37.12
C ARG A 60 -27.13 -33.64 -36.44
N LYS A 61 -27.57 -33.58 -35.18
CA LYS A 61 -27.62 -32.31 -34.41
C LYS A 61 -26.24 -31.69 -34.20
N LEU A 62 -25.22 -32.51 -34.01
CA LEU A 62 -23.83 -32.06 -33.97
C LEU A 62 -23.36 -31.56 -35.33
N ALA A 63 -23.66 -32.28 -36.42
CA ALA A 63 -23.31 -31.87 -37.77
C ALA A 63 -24.00 -30.55 -38.19
N GLU A 64 -25.29 -30.37 -37.84
CA GLU A 64 -26.06 -29.13 -38.06
C GLU A 64 -25.39 -27.91 -37.41
N LYS A 65 -24.81 -28.08 -36.21
CA LYS A 65 -24.19 -27.00 -35.44
C LYS A 65 -22.72 -26.76 -35.78
N LEU A 66 -21.96 -27.81 -36.10
CA LEU A 66 -20.50 -27.75 -36.18
C LEU A 66 -19.93 -27.90 -37.59
N ILE A 67 -20.71 -28.44 -38.54
CA ILE A 67 -20.22 -28.77 -39.89
C ILE A 67 -20.98 -27.98 -40.94
N ALA A 68 -22.30 -28.13 -41.02
CA ALA A 68 -23.13 -27.49 -42.03
C ALA A 68 -24.57 -27.34 -41.54
N PRO A 69 -25.17 -26.13 -41.54
CA PRO A 69 -26.52 -25.92 -41.05
C PRO A 69 -27.61 -26.32 -42.06
N ASN A 70 -27.26 -26.61 -43.32
CA ASN A 70 -28.15 -26.94 -44.43
C ASN A 70 -28.30 -28.45 -44.66
N LEU A 71 -28.47 -29.24 -43.59
CA LEU A 71 -28.69 -30.69 -43.69
C LEU A 71 -30.16 -31.02 -43.93
N ILE A 72 -30.44 -31.95 -44.84
CA ILE A 72 -31.76 -32.54 -45.04
C ILE A 72 -31.74 -33.98 -44.48
N PRO A 73 -32.55 -34.29 -43.45
CA PRO A 73 -32.70 -35.66 -42.97
C PRO A 73 -33.49 -36.48 -43.99
N GLN A 74 -33.14 -37.76 -44.15
CA GLN A 74 -33.92 -38.66 -45.00
C GLN A 74 -35.20 -39.09 -44.26
N VAL A 75 -36.34 -38.48 -44.58
CA VAL A 75 -37.66 -38.89 -44.06
C VAL A 75 -38.39 -39.76 -45.09
N GLY A 76 -38.43 -41.07 -44.83
CA GLY A 76 -39.24 -42.03 -45.59
C GLY A 76 -39.48 -43.30 -44.76
N PRO A 77 -40.59 -44.05 -44.99
CA PRO A 77 -40.88 -45.27 -44.25
C PRO A 77 -39.75 -46.29 -44.45
N THR A 78 -39.35 -46.95 -43.36
CA THR A 78 -38.23 -47.91 -43.21
C THR A 78 -38.38 -49.21 -44.01
N GLY A 79 -38.89 -49.13 -45.23
CA GLY A 79 -39.13 -50.24 -46.15
C GLY A 79 -39.40 -49.74 -47.57
N GLY A 80 -38.43 -49.08 -48.19
CA GLY A 80 -38.50 -48.62 -49.58
C GLY A 80 -37.34 -47.69 -49.92
N GLY A 81 -36.32 -48.23 -50.60
CA GLY A 81 -35.06 -47.55 -50.83
C GLY A 81 -35.13 -46.40 -51.83
N ASP A 82 -34.37 -45.32 -51.56
CA ASP A 82 -33.68 -44.55 -52.62
C ASP A 82 -32.60 -43.56 -52.10
N GLY A 83 -32.52 -43.27 -50.80
CA GLY A 83 -31.59 -42.23 -50.32
C GLY A 83 -30.13 -42.65 -50.13
N LYS A 84 -29.82 -43.90 -49.72
CA LYS A 84 -28.46 -44.48 -49.53
C LYS A 84 -27.45 -43.62 -48.72
N THR A 85 -27.90 -42.56 -48.06
CA THR A 85 -27.14 -41.61 -47.22
C THR A 85 -27.99 -41.33 -45.98
N ASP A 86 -27.42 -41.18 -44.80
CA ASP A 86 -28.26 -40.87 -43.61
C ASP A 86 -28.78 -39.43 -43.68
N PHE A 87 -27.94 -38.49 -44.12
CA PHE A 87 -28.35 -37.14 -44.52
C PHE A 87 -27.36 -36.52 -45.52
N GLU A 88 -27.81 -35.47 -46.22
CA GLU A 88 -27.01 -34.73 -47.20
C GLU A 88 -27.23 -33.21 -47.08
N THR A 89 -26.26 -32.42 -47.52
CA THR A 89 -26.44 -30.96 -47.64
C THR A 89 -27.32 -30.62 -48.85
N HIS A 90 -28.11 -29.54 -48.75
CA HIS A 90 -28.84 -28.97 -49.90
C HIS A 90 -28.24 -27.64 -50.38
N PRO A 91 -28.38 -27.29 -51.67
CA PRO A 91 -27.91 -26.01 -52.18
C PRO A 91 -28.61 -24.84 -51.48
N VAL A 92 -27.83 -23.84 -51.08
CA VAL A 92 -28.28 -22.60 -50.42
C VAL A 92 -27.58 -21.42 -51.12
N SER A 93 -28.29 -20.31 -51.29
CA SER A 93 -27.73 -19.14 -52.00
C SER A 93 -26.59 -18.47 -51.23
N HIS A 94 -25.65 -17.86 -51.96
CA HIS A 94 -24.51 -17.10 -51.43
C HIS A 94 -24.92 -16.12 -50.33
N GLN A 95 -26.04 -15.45 -50.55
CA GLN A 95 -26.55 -14.42 -49.65
C GLN A 95 -26.92 -14.97 -48.27
N ILE A 96 -27.21 -16.27 -48.16
CA ILE A 96 -27.60 -16.95 -46.92
C ILE A 96 -26.38 -17.65 -46.30
N SER A 97 -25.61 -18.42 -47.08
CA SER A 97 -24.47 -19.20 -46.56
C SER A 97 -23.34 -18.31 -46.00
N ASP A 98 -23.10 -17.14 -46.61
CA ASP A 98 -22.14 -16.15 -46.12
C ASP A 98 -22.43 -15.64 -44.69
N ARG A 99 -23.68 -15.76 -44.22
CA ARG A 99 -24.13 -15.27 -42.90
C ARG A 99 -23.83 -16.26 -41.77
N TRP A 100 -23.48 -17.50 -42.10
CA TRP A 100 -23.12 -18.52 -41.11
C TRP A 100 -21.71 -18.31 -40.58
N PHE A 101 -21.46 -18.76 -39.35
CA PHE A 101 -20.17 -18.65 -38.67
C PHE A 101 -19.49 -20.01 -38.43
N VAL A 102 -19.90 -21.07 -39.13
CA VAL A 102 -19.31 -22.41 -38.94
C VAL A 102 -17.83 -22.39 -39.28
N THR A 103 -17.00 -23.04 -38.46
CA THR A 103 -15.53 -22.91 -38.40
C THR A 103 -14.79 -23.53 -39.57
N GLN A 104 -15.41 -24.45 -40.32
CA GLN A 104 -14.76 -25.04 -41.48
C GLN A 104 -14.88 -24.09 -42.68
N GLU A 105 -13.74 -23.52 -43.08
CA GLU A 105 -13.57 -22.96 -44.41
C GLU A 105 -13.79 -24.07 -45.44
N GLY A 106 -15.04 -24.35 -45.81
CA GLY A 106 -15.31 -25.59 -46.55
C GLY A 106 -16.50 -25.57 -47.47
N TRP A 107 -17.66 -25.06 -47.05
CA TRP A 107 -18.84 -25.23 -47.89
C TRP A 107 -18.94 -24.14 -48.98
N LYS A 108 -18.64 -24.51 -50.23
CA LYS A 108 -18.91 -23.69 -51.42
C LYS A 108 -20.30 -24.02 -51.98
N GLU A 109 -20.97 -23.04 -52.58
CA GLU A 109 -22.39 -23.12 -53.03
C GLU A 109 -22.77 -24.33 -53.90
N THR A 110 -21.79 -24.96 -54.56
CA THR A 110 -21.97 -26.11 -55.46
C THR A 110 -21.58 -27.44 -54.84
N GLU A 111 -21.03 -27.44 -53.62
CA GLU A 111 -20.57 -28.65 -52.96
C GLU A 111 -21.74 -29.39 -52.30
N LYS A 112 -21.92 -30.64 -52.72
CA LYS A 112 -22.86 -31.55 -52.08
C LYS A 112 -22.06 -32.47 -51.17
N TRP A 113 -22.34 -32.44 -49.87
CA TRP A 113 -21.71 -33.34 -48.90
C TRP A 113 -22.69 -34.43 -48.46
N ALA A 114 -22.18 -35.64 -48.31
CA ALA A 114 -22.95 -36.78 -47.80
C ALA A 114 -22.48 -37.16 -46.40
N PHE A 115 -23.40 -37.66 -45.58
CA PHE A 115 -23.12 -38.13 -44.24
C PHE A 115 -23.56 -39.59 -44.10
N ALA A 116 -22.69 -40.38 -43.48
CA ALA A 116 -22.94 -41.76 -43.09
C ALA A 116 -22.62 -41.94 -41.60
N ILE A 117 -23.44 -42.72 -40.89
CA ILE A 117 -23.36 -42.90 -39.45
C ILE A 117 -23.34 -44.39 -39.13
N SER A 118 -22.47 -44.78 -38.21
CA SER A 118 -22.52 -46.13 -37.69
C SER A 118 -22.03 -46.28 -36.26
N ALA A 119 -22.80 -47.04 -35.48
CA ALA A 119 -22.39 -47.51 -34.16
C ALA A 119 -21.70 -48.89 -34.17
N LYS A 120 -21.47 -49.52 -35.34
CA LYS A 120 -20.93 -50.89 -35.43
C LYS A 120 -19.46 -50.95 -35.00
N LYS A 121 -19.10 -52.00 -34.24
CA LYS A 121 -17.69 -52.30 -33.84
C LYS A 121 -16.73 -52.39 -35.04
N THR A 122 -17.16 -53.03 -36.13
CA THR A 122 -16.40 -53.10 -37.39
C THR A 122 -16.62 -51.85 -38.24
N TRP A 123 -16.25 -50.68 -37.70
CA TRP A 123 -16.53 -49.38 -38.33
C TRP A 123 -15.88 -49.23 -39.72
N LYS A 124 -14.66 -49.74 -39.94
CA LYS A 124 -13.93 -49.57 -41.22
C LYS A 124 -14.61 -50.28 -42.39
N SER A 125 -15.09 -51.52 -42.20
CA SER A 125 -15.81 -52.25 -43.24
C SER A 125 -17.18 -51.63 -43.52
N LYS A 126 -17.85 -51.11 -42.49
CA LYS A 126 -19.12 -50.39 -42.62
C LYS A 126 -18.93 -49.04 -43.35
N ALA A 127 -17.93 -48.25 -42.99
CA ALA A 127 -17.57 -47.03 -43.71
C ALA A 127 -17.32 -47.29 -45.19
N LYS A 128 -16.55 -48.34 -45.54
CA LYS A 128 -16.33 -48.75 -46.93
C LYS A 128 -17.64 -49.10 -47.65
N SER A 129 -18.50 -49.88 -47.01
CA SER A 129 -19.82 -50.23 -47.56
C SER A 129 -20.70 -49.01 -47.80
N ASP A 130 -20.71 -48.05 -46.87
CA ASP A 130 -21.55 -46.86 -46.97
C ASP A 130 -21.01 -45.87 -48.00
N ILE A 131 -19.69 -45.70 -48.11
CA ILE A 131 -19.06 -44.91 -49.18
C ILE A 131 -19.44 -45.48 -50.57
N ILE A 132 -19.36 -46.80 -50.75
CA ILE A 132 -19.78 -47.45 -52.01
C ILE A 132 -21.27 -47.19 -52.28
N ASN A 133 -22.12 -47.30 -51.26
CA ASN A 133 -23.56 -47.04 -51.40
C ASN A 133 -23.84 -45.57 -51.78
N ILE A 134 -23.18 -44.62 -51.13
CA ILE A 134 -23.28 -43.19 -51.42
C ILE A 134 -22.84 -42.90 -52.86
N LEU A 135 -21.68 -43.41 -53.28
CA LEU A 135 -21.17 -43.22 -54.65
C LEU A 135 -22.06 -43.88 -55.71
N SER A 136 -22.71 -45.00 -55.37
CA SER A 136 -23.65 -45.68 -56.28
C SER A 136 -24.91 -44.85 -56.61
N THR A 137 -25.20 -43.79 -55.84
CA THR A 137 -26.31 -42.86 -56.15
C THR A 137 -26.03 -41.99 -57.37
N LYS A 138 -24.77 -41.91 -57.83
CA LYS A 138 -24.30 -41.01 -58.91
C LYS A 138 -24.62 -39.53 -58.69
N ARG A 139 -24.86 -39.13 -57.43
CA ARG A 139 -25.01 -37.72 -57.05
C ARG A 139 -23.62 -37.06 -56.99
N PRO A 140 -23.51 -35.75 -57.27
CA PRO A 140 -22.22 -35.06 -57.37
C PRO A 140 -21.65 -34.69 -55.99
N TYR A 141 -21.39 -35.69 -55.13
CA TYR A 141 -20.81 -35.43 -53.82
C TYR A 141 -19.32 -35.06 -53.94
N THR A 142 -18.90 -34.03 -53.24
CA THR A 142 -17.48 -33.59 -53.19
C THR A 142 -16.76 -34.06 -51.93
N HIS A 143 -17.52 -34.34 -50.87
CA HIS A 143 -16.98 -34.76 -49.58
C HIS A 143 -17.96 -35.71 -48.88
N ILE A 144 -17.43 -36.72 -48.17
CA ILE A 144 -18.22 -37.66 -47.36
C ILE A 144 -17.76 -37.60 -45.91
N PHE A 145 -18.68 -37.35 -44.99
CA PHE A 145 -18.44 -37.45 -43.55
C PHE A 145 -18.94 -38.79 -43.03
N PHE A 146 -18.08 -39.54 -42.34
CA PHE A 146 -18.46 -40.77 -41.66
C PHE A 146 -18.36 -40.58 -40.15
N MET A 147 -19.49 -40.61 -39.44
CA MET A 147 -19.56 -40.44 -37.98
C MET A 147 -19.71 -41.78 -37.28
N THR A 148 -18.93 -42.02 -36.23
CA THR A 148 -18.98 -43.28 -35.47
C THR A 148 -18.73 -43.09 -33.98
N ASN A 149 -19.37 -43.90 -33.14
CA ASN A 149 -19.11 -43.92 -31.70
C ASN A 149 -17.78 -44.62 -31.35
N GLN A 150 -17.19 -45.36 -32.30
CA GLN A 150 -15.94 -46.06 -32.10
C GLN A 150 -14.77 -45.06 -31.96
N LYS A 151 -13.74 -45.42 -31.17
CA LYS A 151 -12.59 -44.56 -30.85
C LYS A 151 -11.28 -45.14 -31.44
N PRO A 152 -11.11 -45.23 -32.77
CA PRO A 152 -9.87 -45.71 -33.38
C PRO A 152 -8.70 -44.77 -33.09
N SER A 153 -7.49 -45.32 -32.99
CA SER A 153 -6.26 -44.50 -32.88
C SER A 153 -6.11 -43.56 -34.08
N SER A 154 -5.58 -42.34 -33.86
CA SER A 154 -5.37 -41.33 -34.91
C SER A 154 -4.69 -41.87 -36.18
N LYS A 155 -3.68 -42.73 -36.02
CA LYS A 155 -3.00 -43.42 -37.14
C LYS A 155 -3.96 -44.25 -38.00
N LYS A 156 -4.72 -45.18 -37.40
CA LYS A 156 -5.72 -46.02 -38.10
C LYS A 156 -6.81 -45.21 -38.78
N LYS A 157 -7.21 -44.07 -38.20
CA LYS A 157 -8.20 -43.15 -38.77
C LYS A 157 -7.65 -42.51 -40.04
N LYS A 158 -6.45 -41.91 -39.97
CA LYS A 158 -5.80 -41.25 -41.10
C LYS A 158 -5.51 -42.23 -42.25
N GLU A 159 -4.96 -43.41 -41.93
CA GLU A 159 -4.76 -44.49 -42.91
C GLU A 159 -6.05 -44.91 -43.63
N ALA A 160 -7.19 -44.92 -42.94
CA ALA A 160 -8.47 -45.24 -43.57
C ALA A 160 -8.96 -44.10 -44.49
N GLN A 161 -8.82 -42.84 -44.08
CA GLN A 161 -9.18 -41.68 -44.91
C GLN A 161 -8.33 -41.62 -46.18
N ASP A 162 -7.01 -41.79 -46.05
CA ASP A 162 -6.07 -41.79 -47.18
C ASP A 162 -6.40 -42.95 -48.14
N SER A 163 -6.63 -44.16 -47.60
CA SER A 163 -7.04 -45.33 -48.39
C SER A 163 -8.36 -45.12 -49.13
N PHE A 164 -9.36 -44.45 -48.53
CA PHE A 164 -10.62 -44.17 -49.20
C PHE A 164 -10.48 -43.07 -50.27
N LYS A 165 -9.64 -42.06 -50.02
CA LYS A 165 -9.35 -41.00 -51.00
C LYS A 165 -8.64 -41.56 -52.22
N GLU A 166 -7.67 -42.46 -52.03
CA GLU A 166 -7.00 -43.17 -53.12
C GLU A 166 -7.92 -44.15 -53.87
N GLU A 167 -8.72 -44.94 -53.16
CA GLU A 167 -9.56 -45.99 -53.77
C GLU A 167 -10.78 -45.41 -54.51
N TYR A 168 -11.37 -44.31 -54.02
CA TYR A 168 -12.65 -43.79 -54.52
C TYR A 168 -12.59 -42.39 -55.11
N GLY A 169 -11.44 -41.69 -55.03
CA GLY A 169 -11.26 -40.36 -55.60
C GLY A 169 -12.11 -39.25 -54.96
N ILE A 170 -12.68 -39.50 -53.78
CA ILE A 170 -13.50 -38.54 -53.01
C ILE A 170 -12.88 -38.32 -51.64
N GLU A 171 -12.98 -37.10 -51.12
CA GLU A 171 -12.47 -36.79 -49.79
C GLU A 171 -13.41 -37.31 -48.69
N VAL A 172 -12.83 -38.02 -47.71
CA VAL A 172 -13.58 -38.65 -46.63
C VAL A 172 -13.07 -38.17 -45.28
N THR A 173 -13.96 -37.62 -44.46
CA THR A 173 -13.66 -37.22 -43.08
C THR A 173 -14.33 -38.16 -42.08
N ILE A 174 -13.53 -38.78 -41.22
CA ILE A 174 -14.03 -39.67 -40.16
C ILE A 174 -14.11 -38.89 -38.85
N LEU A 175 -15.32 -38.79 -38.30
CA LEU A 175 -15.61 -38.16 -37.01
C LEU A 175 -15.89 -39.26 -35.98
N ASP A 176 -14.89 -39.55 -35.16
CA ASP A 176 -14.92 -40.67 -34.21
C ASP A 176 -15.54 -40.29 -32.85
N GLY A 177 -15.69 -41.28 -31.97
CA GLY A 177 -16.25 -41.07 -30.64
C GLY A 177 -15.43 -40.12 -29.76
N VAL A 178 -14.13 -39.97 -30.03
CA VAL A 178 -13.29 -38.99 -29.32
C VAL A 178 -13.68 -37.58 -29.76
N TRP A 179 -13.79 -37.35 -31.07
CA TRP A 179 -14.26 -36.07 -31.62
C TRP A 179 -15.64 -35.69 -31.10
N ILE A 180 -16.59 -36.64 -31.04
CA ILE A 180 -17.94 -36.40 -30.53
C ILE A 180 -17.89 -35.94 -29.06
N ILE A 181 -17.18 -36.66 -28.20
CA ILE A 181 -17.05 -36.32 -26.77
C ILE A 181 -16.40 -34.96 -26.59
N GLU A 182 -15.29 -34.71 -27.28
CA GLU A 182 -14.56 -33.44 -27.19
C GLU A 182 -15.42 -32.27 -27.62
N LYS A 183 -16.14 -32.37 -28.74
CA LYS A 183 -17.01 -31.30 -29.21
C LYS A 183 -18.22 -31.08 -28.33
N ILE A 184 -18.81 -32.12 -27.75
CA ILE A 184 -19.89 -31.97 -26.77
C ILE A 184 -19.43 -31.16 -25.56
N LEU A 185 -18.27 -31.51 -24.99
CA LEU A 185 -17.75 -30.87 -23.78
C LEU A 185 -17.26 -29.44 -24.07
N GLN A 186 -16.55 -29.23 -25.17
CA GLN A 186 -16.06 -27.90 -25.59
C GLN A 186 -17.19 -26.90 -25.84
N HIS A 187 -18.31 -27.36 -26.41
CA HIS A 187 -19.45 -26.50 -26.75
C HIS A 187 -20.58 -26.49 -25.72
N ASN A 188 -20.38 -27.18 -24.59
CA ASN A 188 -21.39 -27.36 -23.56
C ASN A 188 -22.74 -27.89 -24.12
N PHE A 189 -22.67 -28.82 -25.07
CA PHE A 189 -23.86 -29.45 -25.69
C PHE A 189 -24.48 -30.55 -24.83
N ILE A 190 -24.33 -30.47 -23.50
CA ILE A 190 -24.88 -31.46 -22.57
C ILE A 190 -26.39 -31.58 -22.72
N ASP A 191 -27.11 -30.45 -22.81
CA ASP A 191 -28.57 -30.45 -23.00
C ASP A 191 -28.96 -31.18 -24.30
N LEU A 192 -28.22 -30.92 -25.39
CA LEU A 192 -28.42 -31.55 -26.69
C LEU A 192 -28.18 -33.05 -26.65
N VAL A 193 -27.16 -33.50 -25.91
CA VAL A 193 -26.83 -34.92 -25.75
C VAL A 193 -27.86 -35.63 -24.89
N VAL A 194 -28.28 -35.01 -23.78
CA VAL A 194 -29.31 -35.56 -22.92
C VAL A 194 -30.63 -35.72 -23.68
N ASP A 195 -31.00 -34.74 -24.51
CA ASP A 195 -32.16 -34.87 -25.40
C ASP A 195 -31.99 -35.93 -26.48
N ALA A 196 -30.86 -35.91 -27.20
CA ALA A 196 -30.65 -36.78 -28.34
C ALA A 196 -30.49 -38.26 -27.95
N LEU A 197 -29.77 -38.54 -26.86
CA LEU A 197 -29.55 -39.91 -26.33
C LEU A 197 -30.59 -40.34 -25.29
N ASN A 198 -31.58 -39.48 -25.01
CA ASN A 198 -32.62 -39.70 -24.01
C ASN A 198 -32.03 -40.11 -22.64
N LEU A 199 -31.07 -39.33 -22.13
CA LEU A 199 -30.46 -39.53 -20.82
C LEU A 199 -31.32 -38.90 -19.71
N SER A 200 -30.96 -39.14 -18.45
CA SER A 200 -31.68 -38.56 -17.31
C SER A 200 -31.69 -37.02 -17.36
N LYS A 201 -32.86 -36.42 -17.10
CA LYS A 201 -33.05 -34.96 -17.04
C LYS A 201 -32.23 -34.30 -15.93
N VAL A 202 -31.80 -35.06 -14.93
CA VAL A 202 -30.93 -34.59 -13.83
C VAL A 202 -29.63 -33.97 -14.37
N TYR A 203 -29.11 -34.44 -15.51
CA TYR A 203 -27.92 -33.85 -16.15
C TYR A 203 -28.15 -32.46 -16.76
N LYS A 204 -29.40 -31.99 -16.83
CA LYS A 204 -29.77 -30.63 -17.25
C LYS A 204 -30.03 -29.69 -16.09
N GLU A 205 -30.11 -30.21 -14.87
CA GLU A 205 -30.38 -29.41 -13.68
C GLU A 205 -29.16 -28.53 -13.38
N LYS A 206 -29.27 -27.28 -13.82
CA LYS A 206 -28.26 -26.23 -13.63
C LYS A 206 -28.89 -25.02 -12.97
N LYS A 207 -28.22 -24.52 -11.94
CA LYS A 207 -28.51 -23.21 -11.36
C LYS A 207 -27.67 -22.18 -12.08
N VAL A 208 -28.30 -21.39 -12.94
CA VAL A 208 -27.66 -20.25 -13.59
C VAL A 208 -27.92 -19.01 -12.74
N ILE A 209 -26.85 -18.47 -12.18
CA ILE A 209 -26.86 -17.15 -11.56
C ILE A 209 -26.42 -16.18 -12.66
N LEU A 210 -27.40 -15.53 -13.31
CA LEU A 210 -27.15 -14.56 -14.37
C LEU A 210 -26.53 -13.29 -13.79
N GLY A 211 -25.39 -12.90 -14.34
CA GLY A 211 -24.81 -11.59 -14.10
C GLY A 211 -25.53 -10.51 -14.91
N ALA A 212 -25.48 -9.28 -14.41
CA ALA A 212 -26.19 -8.16 -15.04
C ALA A 212 -25.59 -7.78 -16.40
N ASN A 213 -24.27 -7.91 -16.56
CA ASN A 213 -23.61 -7.58 -17.83
C ASN A 213 -23.87 -8.66 -18.88
N ASP A 214 -23.83 -9.93 -18.49
CA ASP A 214 -24.09 -11.03 -19.41
C ASP A 214 -25.53 -11.04 -19.95
N ASP A 215 -26.54 -10.72 -19.15
CA ASP A 215 -27.93 -10.60 -19.64
C ASP A 215 -28.05 -9.53 -20.74
N LEU A 216 -27.44 -8.35 -20.51
CA LEU A 216 -27.38 -7.28 -21.51
C LEU A 216 -26.62 -7.72 -22.77
N ARG A 217 -25.47 -8.37 -22.62
CA ARG A 217 -24.65 -8.88 -23.73
C ARG A 217 -25.36 -9.96 -24.52
N GLU A 218 -26.06 -10.90 -23.89
CA GLU A 218 -26.82 -11.94 -24.57
C GLU A 218 -27.99 -11.36 -25.37
N LYS A 219 -28.65 -10.32 -24.83
CA LYS A 219 -29.66 -9.57 -25.58
C LYS A 219 -29.04 -8.87 -26.80
N GLN A 220 -27.96 -8.13 -26.62
CA GLN A 220 -27.26 -7.44 -27.71
C GLN A 220 -26.75 -8.41 -28.77
N LEU A 221 -26.18 -9.56 -28.37
CA LEU A 221 -25.71 -10.59 -29.28
C LEU A 221 -26.86 -11.18 -30.10
N ARG A 222 -27.99 -11.50 -29.47
CA ARG A 222 -29.18 -11.99 -30.20
C ARG A 222 -29.67 -10.97 -31.23
N GLU A 223 -29.79 -9.70 -30.83
CA GLU A 223 -30.19 -8.64 -31.74
C GLU A 223 -29.21 -8.51 -32.91
N LEU A 224 -27.89 -8.55 -32.68
CA LEU A 224 -26.88 -8.50 -33.74
C LEU A 224 -26.98 -9.72 -34.68
N GLU A 225 -27.12 -10.93 -34.15
CA GLU A 225 -27.24 -12.16 -34.96
C GLU A 225 -28.54 -12.18 -35.78
N GLU A 226 -29.65 -11.70 -35.23
CA GLU A 226 -30.91 -11.52 -35.97
C GLU A 226 -30.74 -10.51 -37.12
N LYS A 227 -30.08 -9.38 -36.85
CA LYS A 227 -29.77 -8.38 -37.88
C LYS A 227 -28.92 -8.98 -38.99
N ILE A 228 -27.83 -9.67 -38.64
CA ILE A 228 -26.88 -10.28 -39.59
C ILE A 228 -27.55 -11.42 -40.38
N SER A 229 -28.48 -12.17 -39.79
CA SER A 229 -29.19 -13.26 -40.46
C SER A 229 -30.33 -12.79 -41.38
N THR A 230 -30.94 -11.62 -41.09
CA THR A 230 -32.10 -11.09 -41.84
C THR A 230 -31.76 -10.83 -43.32
N PRO A 231 -32.38 -11.55 -44.27
CA PRO A 231 -32.19 -11.31 -45.71
C PRO A 231 -32.56 -9.87 -46.10
N ASN A 232 -31.84 -9.27 -47.06
CA ASN A 232 -32.08 -7.91 -47.59
C ASN A 232 -31.93 -6.71 -46.63
N ARG A 233 -31.50 -6.91 -45.37
CA ARG A 233 -31.20 -5.80 -44.45
C ARG A 233 -29.98 -4.97 -44.87
N TYR A 234 -28.91 -5.66 -45.28
CA TYR A 234 -27.63 -5.06 -45.67
C TYR A 234 -27.40 -5.21 -47.17
N PHE A 235 -26.68 -4.25 -47.74
CA PHE A 235 -26.16 -4.40 -49.10
C PHE A 235 -25.00 -5.40 -49.14
N GLU A 236 -24.61 -5.83 -50.35
CA GLU A 236 -23.46 -6.73 -50.52
C GLU A 236 -22.15 -6.09 -50.05
N TYR A 237 -22.00 -4.78 -50.30
CA TYR A 237 -20.86 -3.95 -49.90
C TYR A 237 -21.31 -2.99 -48.79
N ASP A 238 -21.58 -3.53 -47.61
CA ASP A 238 -22.13 -2.75 -46.50
C ASP A 238 -21.16 -2.68 -45.31
N PHE A 239 -20.68 -1.46 -45.04
CA PHE A 239 -19.76 -1.18 -43.93
C PHE A 239 -20.34 -1.66 -42.60
N GLN A 240 -21.64 -1.40 -42.35
CA GLN A 240 -22.30 -1.75 -41.09
C GLN A 240 -22.38 -3.27 -40.90
N ARG A 241 -22.52 -4.04 -41.98
CA ARG A 241 -22.56 -5.50 -41.92
C ARG A 241 -21.25 -6.09 -41.37
N VAL A 242 -20.11 -5.49 -41.73
CA VAL A 242 -18.81 -5.89 -41.18
C VAL A 242 -18.72 -5.50 -39.71
N GLU A 243 -19.12 -4.27 -39.35
CA GLU A 243 -19.10 -3.81 -37.96
C GLU A 243 -19.96 -4.68 -37.04
N ASP A 244 -21.19 -5.01 -37.46
CA ASP A 244 -22.08 -5.87 -36.67
C ASP A 244 -21.48 -7.29 -36.51
N ALA A 245 -20.79 -7.80 -37.52
CA ALA A 245 -20.12 -9.10 -37.44
C ALA A 245 -18.89 -9.08 -36.50
N ILE A 246 -18.13 -7.98 -36.48
CA ILE A 246 -17.02 -7.77 -35.53
C ILE A 246 -17.58 -7.70 -34.10
N GLU A 247 -18.62 -6.89 -33.90
CA GLU A 247 -19.23 -6.69 -32.58
C GLU A 247 -19.83 -7.98 -32.03
N ALA A 248 -20.50 -8.77 -32.89
CA ALA A 248 -21.00 -10.09 -32.50
C ALA A 248 -19.86 -11.03 -32.03
N ALA A 249 -18.69 -10.98 -32.67
CA ALA A 249 -17.53 -11.77 -32.23
C ALA A 249 -16.95 -11.26 -30.89
N ILE A 250 -16.85 -9.95 -30.70
CA ILE A 250 -16.37 -9.32 -29.45
C ILE A 250 -17.30 -9.66 -28.28
N ILE A 251 -18.62 -9.53 -28.44
CA ILE A 251 -19.57 -9.87 -27.39
C ILE A 251 -19.53 -11.37 -27.09
N SER A 252 -19.35 -12.22 -28.11
CA SER A 252 -19.24 -13.68 -27.93
C SER A 252 -18.03 -14.08 -27.09
N ARG A 253 -16.85 -13.44 -27.28
CA ARG A 253 -15.70 -13.69 -26.39
C ARG A 253 -15.91 -13.15 -24.98
N MET A 254 -16.60 -12.01 -24.82
CA MET A 254 -16.88 -11.45 -23.49
C MET A 254 -17.83 -12.33 -22.68
N LEU A 255 -18.74 -13.02 -23.36
CA LEU A 255 -19.61 -14.06 -22.80
C LEU A 255 -18.91 -15.42 -22.64
N GLU A 256 -17.60 -15.51 -22.92
CA GLU A 256 -16.81 -16.74 -22.88
C GLU A 256 -17.47 -17.90 -23.66
N LYS A 257 -18.07 -17.60 -24.83
CA LYS A 257 -18.62 -18.61 -25.74
C LYS A 257 -17.50 -19.55 -26.25
N PRO A 258 -17.84 -20.74 -26.80
CA PRO A 258 -16.83 -21.68 -27.27
C PRO A 258 -15.87 -21.07 -28.30
N ARG A 259 -14.57 -21.43 -28.23
CA ARG A 259 -13.50 -20.91 -29.12
C ARG A 259 -13.88 -20.97 -30.60
N ASP A 260 -14.39 -22.11 -31.04
CA ASP A 260 -14.85 -22.31 -32.42
C ASP A 260 -15.90 -21.28 -32.84
N GLU A 261 -16.88 -20.97 -31.98
CA GLU A 261 -17.92 -19.98 -32.29
C GLU A 261 -17.31 -18.58 -32.45
N ILE A 262 -16.37 -18.21 -31.58
CA ILE A 262 -15.70 -16.91 -31.60
C ILE A 262 -14.85 -16.76 -32.87
N GLU A 263 -13.99 -17.74 -33.16
CA GLU A 263 -13.16 -17.77 -34.37
C GLU A 263 -14.02 -17.74 -35.63
N GLY A 264 -15.08 -18.54 -35.66
CA GLY A 264 -16.05 -18.60 -36.74
C GLY A 264 -16.73 -17.25 -37.03
N LYS A 265 -17.09 -16.50 -35.98
CA LYS A 265 -17.68 -15.16 -36.11
C LYS A 265 -16.67 -14.14 -36.63
N PHE A 266 -15.41 -14.21 -36.19
CA PHE A 266 -14.36 -13.37 -36.78
C PHE A 266 -14.06 -13.74 -38.24
N LEU A 267 -14.08 -15.02 -38.62
CA LEU A 267 -13.95 -15.45 -40.01
C LEU A 267 -15.10 -14.92 -40.88
N ARG A 268 -16.34 -14.92 -40.36
CA ARG A 268 -17.48 -14.27 -41.00
C ARG A 268 -17.23 -12.78 -41.22
N ALA A 269 -16.73 -12.07 -40.21
CA ALA A 269 -16.35 -10.65 -40.34
C ALA A 269 -15.28 -10.43 -41.42
N LYS A 270 -14.25 -11.29 -41.50
CA LYS A 270 -13.25 -11.26 -42.58
C LYS A 270 -13.90 -11.43 -43.95
N ARG A 271 -14.80 -12.39 -44.12
CA ARG A 271 -15.48 -12.64 -45.41
C ARG A 271 -16.23 -11.40 -45.89
N PHE A 272 -16.96 -10.72 -44.98
CA PHE A 272 -17.64 -9.46 -45.30
C PHE A 272 -16.64 -8.34 -45.61
N CYS A 273 -15.59 -8.20 -44.81
CA CYS A 273 -14.58 -7.17 -45.01
C CYS A 273 -13.83 -7.32 -46.33
N LYS A 274 -13.58 -8.57 -46.78
CA LYS A 274 -12.92 -8.85 -48.07
C LYS A 274 -13.67 -8.27 -49.27
N LYS A 275 -15.00 -8.16 -49.20
CA LYS A 275 -15.81 -7.56 -50.28
C LYS A 275 -15.63 -6.04 -50.33
N LEU A 276 -15.59 -5.38 -49.18
CA LEU A 276 -15.42 -3.93 -49.05
C LEU A 276 -13.96 -3.47 -49.19
N ASN A 277 -13.03 -4.34 -48.81
CA ASN A 277 -11.60 -4.10 -48.70
C ASN A 277 -11.23 -2.81 -47.94
N ASN A 278 -11.93 -2.52 -46.83
CA ASN A 278 -11.69 -1.32 -46.04
C ASN A 278 -10.47 -1.51 -45.09
N PRO A 279 -9.40 -0.69 -45.21
CA PRO A 279 -8.19 -0.86 -44.39
C PRO A 279 -8.43 -0.74 -42.88
N LYS A 280 -9.35 0.12 -42.43
CA LYS A 280 -9.65 0.30 -41.00
C LYS A 280 -10.40 -0.88 -40.41
N GLN A 281 -11.33 -1.46 -41.16
CA GLN A 281 -12.03 -2.67 -40.75
C GLN A 281 -11.07 -3.87 -40.70
N TRP A 282 -10.13 -3.97 -41.64
CA TRP A 282 -9.06 -4.96 -41.57
C TRP A 282 -8.20 -4.79 -40.30
N GLN A 283 -7.75 -3.57 -40.00
CA GLN A 283 -7.02 -3.27 -38.77
C GLN A 283 -7.81 -3.71 -37.53
N ARG A 284 -9.10 -3.36 -37.43
CA ARG A 284 -9.96 -3.70 -36.29
C ARG A 284 -10.16 -5.22 -36.16
N ILE A 285 -10.41 -5.94 -37.25
CA ILE A 285 -10.57 -7.40 -37.25
C ILE A 285 -9.31 -8.09 -36.73
N TYR A 286 -8.15 -7.79 -37.34
CA TYR A 286 -6.90 -8.41 -36.93
C TYR A 286 -6.50 -8.01 -35.51
N TYR A 287 -6.73 -6.76 -35.12
CA TYR A 287 -6.47 -6.30 -33.76
C TYR A 287 -7.28 -7.10 -32.75
N GLN A 288 -8.60 -7.15 -32.92
CA GLN A 288 -9.51 -7.79 -31.97
C GLN A 288 -9.29 -9.30 -31.91
N ARG A 289 -8.94 -9.94 -33.02
CA ARG A 289 -8.70 -11.38 -33.08
C ARG A 289 -7.38 -11.76 -32.41
N ALA A 290 -6.29 -11.03 -32.69
CA ALA A 290 -5.03 -11.16 -31.95
C ALA A 290 -5.22 -10.91 -30.44
N TRP A 291 -5.96 -9.87 -30.07
CA TRP A 291 -6.30 -9.57 -28.66
C TRP A 291 -7.05 -10.72 -27.99
N THR A 292 -7.90 -11.43 -28.75
CA THR A 292 -8.63 -12.60 -28.26
C THR A 292 -7.69 -13.78 -28.03
N TYR A 293 -6.80 -14.06 -28.98
CA TYR A 293 -5.85 -15.17 -28.87
C TYR A 293 -4.95 -15.05 -27.64
N ILE A 294 -4.43 -13.86 -27.36
CA ILE A 294 -3.53 -13.66 -26.21
C ILE A 294 -4.27 -13.60 -24.87
N HIS A 295 -5.46 -12.99 -24.79
CA HIS A 295 -6.13 -12.74 -23.50
C HIS A 295 -7.24 -13.71 -23.13
N TRP A 296 -7.71 -14.57 -24.05
CA TRP A 296 -8.71 -15.60 -23.75
C TRP A 296 -8.19 -17.02 -23.98
N PHE A 297 -7.29 -17.23 -24.94
CA PHE A 297 -6.88 -18.57 -25.36
C PHE A 297 -5.42 -18.90 -25.08
N ASP A 298 -4.60 -17.93 -24.66
CA ASP A 298 -3.15 -18.05 -24.52
C ASP A 298 -2.47 -18.65 -25.79
N ASP A 299 -3.01 -18.35 -26.98
CA ASP A 299 -2.54 -18.87 -28.26
C ASP A 299 -1.56 -17.89 -28.92
N TYR A 300 -0.27 -18.07 -28.64
CA TYR A 300 0.77 -17.14 -29.07
C TYR A 300 1.05 -17.21 -30.57
N GLU A 301 0.95 -18.38 -31.20
CA GLU A 301 1.17 -18.54 -32.64
C GLU A 301 0.09 -17.78 -33.43
N ALA A 302 -1.17 -17.99 -33.08
CA ALA A 302 -2.29 -17.32 -33.74
C ALA A 302 -2.28 -15.80 -33.48
N PHE A 303 -1.88 -15.36 -32.28
CA PHE A 303 -1.64 -13.95 -31.96
C PHE A 303 -0.60 -13.32 -32.90
N ILE A 304 0.56 -13.96 -33.06
CA ILE A 304 1.64 -13.44 -33.90
C ILE A 304 1.24 -13.41 -35.39
N GLU A 305 0.50 -14.41 -35.86
CA GLU A 305 0.00 -14.42 -37.23
C GLU A 305 -0.91 -13.22 -37.51
N ASP A 306 -1.89 -12.96 -36.64
CA ASP A 306 -2.79 -11.83 -36.80
C ASP A 306 -2.10 -10.47 -36.60
N TYR A 307 -1.12 -10.39 -35.70
CA TYR A 307 -0.26 -9.21 -35.57
C TYR A 307 0.46 -8.88 -36.88
N LYS A 308 1.06 -9.88 -37.54
CA LYS A 308 1.71 -9.70 -38.85
C LYS A 308 0.72 -9.23 -39.93
N GLN A 309 -0.53 -9.72 -39.92
CA GLN A 309 -1.55 -9.24 -40.84
C GLN A 309 -2.00 -7.81 -40.52
N PHE A 310 -2.17 -7.48 -39.24
CA PHE A 310 -2.47 -6.12 -38.78
C PHE A 310 -1.43 -5.12 -39.30
N LYS A 311 -0.13 -5.44 -39.19
CA LYS A 311 0.97 -4.60 -39.69
C LYS A 311 0.87 -4.28 -41.18
N LYS A 312 0.46 -5.24 -42.02
CA LYS A 312 0.28 -4.99 -43.47
C LYS A 312 -0.73 -3.89 -43.78
N HIS A 313 -1.63 -3.63 -42.84
CA HIS A 313 -2.63 -2.57 -42.96
C HIS A 313 -2.23 -1.28 -42.26
N ILE A 314 -1.10 -1.23 -41.55
CA ILE A 314 -0.49 0.03 -41.06
C ILE A 314 0.28 0.67 -42.22
N SER A 315 -0.10 1.89 -42.59
CA SER A 315 0.50 2.63 -43.70
C SER A 315 0.93 4.04 -43.29
N LEU A 316 1.71 4.69 -44.15
CA LEU A 316 2.12 6.10 -44.00
C LEU A 316 0.93 7.08 -43.89
N ALA A 317 -0.26 6.70 -44.37
CA ALA A 317 -1.47 7.53 -44.30
C ALA A 317 -2.33 7.26 -43.06
N CYS A 318 -1.89 6.41 -42.14
CA CYS A 318 -2.65 6.10 -40.93
C CYS A 318 -2.68 7.29 -39.96
N ASN A 319 -3.82 7.48 -39.30
CA ASN A 319 -3.98 8.49 -38.25
C ASN A 319 -3.43 7.97 -36.90
N ILE A 320 -3.37 8.87 -35.92
CA ILE A 320 -2.78 8.58 -34.61
C ILE A 320 -3.50 7.45 -33.86
N SER A 321 -4.78 7.20 -34.10
CA SER A 321 -5.51 6.09 -33.45
C SER A 321 -5.05 4.71 -33.90
N SER A 322 -4.50 4.55 -35.11
CA SER A 322 -3.82 3.30 -35.49
C SER A 322 -2.53 3.08 -34.70
N MET A 323 -1.86 4.15 -34.27
CA MET A 323 -0.62 4.05 -33.48
C MET A 323 -0.89 3.60 -32.05
N GLU A 324 -2.07 3.89 -31.49
CA GLU A 324 -2.51 3.36 -30.19
C GLU A 324 -2.63 1.84 -30.23
N LEU A 325 -3.30 1.29 -31.25
CA LEU A 325 -3.41 -0.16 -31.44
C LEU A 325 -2.03 -0.81 -31.59
N PHE A 326 -1.12 -0.16 -32.32
CA PHE A 326 0.25 -0.62 -32.47
C PHE A 326 1.01 -0.54 -31.14
N PHE A 327 0.87 0.54 -30.37
CA PHE A 327 1.46 0.68 -29.04
C PHE A 327 1.01 -0.43 -28.07
N ASN A 328 -0.28 -0.79 -28.10
CA ASN A 328 -0.80 -1.90 -27.30
C ASN A 328 -0.11 -3.22 -27.66
N PHE A 329 0.07 -3.52 -28.96
CA PHE A 329 0.80 -4.71 -29.38
C PHE A 329 2.30 -4.67 -29.06
N ILE A 330 2.97 -3.54 -29.20
CA ILE A 330 4.36 -3.38 -28.77
C ILE A 330 4.49 -3.66 -27.27
N SER A 331 3.53 -3.20 -26.47
CA SER A 331 3.50 -3.46 -25.03
C SER A 331 3.29 -4.95 -24.71
N LEU A 332 2.42 -5.65 -25.45
CA LEU A 332 2.20 -7.09 -25.31
C LEU A 332 3.43 -7.90 -25.75
N LEU A 333 4.04 -7.58 -26.90
CA LEU A 333 5.26 -8.24 -27.37
C LEU A 333 6.41 -8.09 -26.37
N ARG A 334 6.57 -6.90 -25.77
CA ARG A 334 7.53 -6.70 -24.68
C ARG A 334 7.24 -7.63 -23.49
N GLY A 335 5.97 -7.74 -23.08
CA GLY A 335 5.57 -8.64 -21.99
C GLY A 335 5.90 -10.11 -22.28
N LEU A 336 5.68 -10.56 -23.53
CA LEU A 336 6.04 -11.91 -23.97
C LEU A 336 7.56 -12.12 -23.97
N GLU A 337 8.35 -11.14 -24.46
CA GLU A 337 9.82 -11.21 -24.44
C GLU A 337 10.39 -11.31 -23.02
N VAL A 338 9.78 -10.64 -22.04
CA VAL A 338 10.27 -10.62 -20.65
C VAL A 338 9.82 -11.83 -19.83
N SER A 339 8.65 -12.40 -20.15
CA SER A 339 8.05 -13.48 -19.35
C SER A 339 8.56 -14.88 -19.70
N ASP A 340 9.34 -15.03 -20.79
CA ASP A 340 9.84 -16.30 -21.33
C ASP A 340 8.76 -17.36 -21.60
N VAL A 341 7.47 -16.97 -21.62
CA VAL A 341 6.34 -17.88 -21.87
C VAL A 341 6.33 -18.35 -23.32
N CYS A 342 6.87 -17.54 -24.24
CA CYS A 342 7.11 -17.94 -25.63
C CYS A 342 8.38 -17.29 -26.19
N ASN A 343 9.04 -17.98 -27.14
CA ASN A 343 10.21 -17.44 -27.83
C ASN A 343 9.78 -16.72 -29.11
N LEU A 344 9.77 -15.37 -29.08
CA LEU A 344 9.37 -14.55 -30.22
C LEU A 344 10.23 -14.81 -31.48
N ASN A 345 11.51 -15.16 -31.31
CA ASN A 345 12.41 -15.42 -32.43
C ASN A 345 12.00 -16.70 -33.20
N GLU A 346 11.52 -17.73 -32.49
CA GLU A 346 11.00 -18.97 -33.11
C GLU A 346 9.71 -18.69 -33.90
N LEU A 347 8.92 -17.71 -33.47
CA LEU A 347 7.72 -17.23 -34.16
C LEU A 347 8.05 -16.21 -35.27
N GLY A 348 9.34 -15.96 -35.52
CA GLY A 348 9.83 -15.06 -36.56
C GLY A 348 9.51 -13.58 -36.31
N ILE A 349 9.58 -13.14 -35.05
CA ILE A 349 9.46 -11.73 -34.63
C ILE A 349 10.63 -11.33 -33.74
N SER A 350 11.23 -10.18 -34.04
CA SER A 350 12.25 -9.52 -33.20
C SER A 350 11.66 -8.29 -32.55
N PHE A 351 11.49 -8.29 -31.22
CA PHE A 351 10.91 -7.13 -30.50
C PHE A 351 11.68 -5.83 -30.76
N LYS A 352 13.01 -5.90 -30.84
CA LYS A 352 13.86 -4.73 -31.12
C LYS A 352 13.54 -4.10 -32.47
N GLU A 353 13.32 -4.91 -33.50
CA GLU A 353 12.96 -4.44 -34.85
C GLU A 353 11.54 -3.86 -34.86
N GLU A 354 10.58 -4.58 -34.27
CA GLU A 354 9.18 -4.16 -34.18
C GLU A 354 9.03 -2.80 -33.46
N LYS A 355 9.75 -2.63 -32.35
CA LYS A 355 9.79 -1.37 -31.62
C LYS A 355 10.44 -0.25 -32.43
N ALA A 356 11.52 -0.52 -33.16
CA ALA A 356 12.16 0.49 -34.00
C ALA A 356 11.22 0.98 -35.10
N GLU A 357 10.50 0.07 -35.76
CA GLU A 357 9.49 0.38 -36.78
C GLU A 357 8.31 1.18 -36.19
N PHE A 358 7.86 0.85 -34.98
CA PHE A 358 6.86 1.62 -34.27
C PHE A 358 7.33 3.07 -33.99
N LEU A 359 8.55 3.24 -33.45
CA LEU A 359 9.12 4.56 -33.17
C LEU A 359 9.32 5.39 -34.44
N GLU A 360 9.75 4.77 -35.54
CA GLU A 360 9.84 5.41 -36.85
C GLU A 360 8.45 5.87 -37.33
N SER A 361 7.42 5.03 -37.15
CA SER A 361 6.05 5.38 -37.50
C SER A 361 5.51 6.56 -36.69
N LEU A 362 5.88 6.69 -35.42
CA LEU A 362 5.53 7.86 -34.61
C LEU A 362 6.19 9.15 -35.08
N SER A 363 7.40 9.09 -35.65
CA SER A 363 8.15 10.27 -36.09
C SER A 363 7.44 11.11 -37.17
N LYS A 364 6.50 10.50 -37.88
CA LYS A 364 5.65 11.13 -38.90
C LYS A 364 4.69 12.17 -38.32
N PHE A 365 4.43 12.09 -37.02
CA PHE A 365 3.57 13.02 -36.29
C PHE A 365 4.34 14.17 -35.64
N ASN A 366 5.62 14.39 -35.94
CA ASN A 366 6.45 15.41 -35.28
C ASN A 366 6.18 16.87 -35.72
N ASP A 367 5.29 17.13 -36.68
CA ASP A 367 4.98 18.49 -37.15
C ASP A 367 3.97 19.19 -36.23
N THR A 368 4.51 19.86 -35.19
CA THR A 368 3.74 20.62 -34.20
C THR A 368 2.87 21.73 -34.80
N ASN A 369 3.21 22.25 -35.99
CA ASN A 369 2.49 23.37 -36.59
C ASN A 369 1.24 22.93 -37.35
N LYS A 370 1.17 21.66 -37.79
CA LYS A 370 0.03 21.13 -38.56
C LYS A 370 -0.91 20.26 -37.74
N ILE A 371 -0.38 19.42 -36.84
CA ILE A 371 -1.14 18.41 -36.10
C ILE A 371 -0.70 18.34 -34.63
N PRO A 372 -0.84 19.44 -33.86
CA PRO A 372 -0.26 19.55 -32.53
C PRO A 372 -0.77 18.51 -31.52
N CYS A 373 -2.05 18.13 -31.58
CA CYS A 373 -2.61 17.09 -30.71
C CYS A 373 -1.98 15.71 -31.00
N SER A 374 -1.97 15.29 -32.27
CA SER A 374 -1.32 14.04 -32.69
C SER A 374 0.18 14.01 -32.36
N THR A 375 0.84 15.17 -32.44
CA THR A 375 2.24 15.33 -32.05
C THR A 375 2.44 15.04 -30.57
N ALA A 376 1.59 15.63 -29.72
CA ALA A 376 1.62 15.39 -28.27
C ALA A 376 1.39 13.91 -27.95
N ILE A 377 0.39 13.27 -28.56
CA ILE A 377 0.10 11.84 -28.38
C ILE A 377 1.31 10.97 -28.79
N ALA A 378 1.92 11.25 -29.94
CA ALA A 378 3.09 10.51 -30.42
C ALA A 378 4.30 10.69 -29.49
N HIS A 379 4.53 11.91 -28.98
CA HIS A 379 5.56 12.17 -27.98
C HIS A 379 5.31 11.42 -26.67
N THR A 380 4.06 11.33 -26.21
CA THR A 380 3.70 10.54 -25.02
C THR A 380 4.03 9.07 -25.20
N TYR A 381 3.59 8.44 -26.30
CA TYR A 381 3.93 7.02 -26.58
C TYR A 381 5.43 6.77 -26.67
N LYS A 382 6.16 7.66 -27.35
CA LYS A 382 7.62 7.58 -27.48
C LYS A 382 8.29 7.64 -26.11
N ASN A 383 7.90 8.59 -25.26
CA ASN A 383 8.51 8.78 -23.95
C ASN A 383 8.11 7.70 -22.94
N ILE A 384 6.92 7.10 -23.06
CA ILE A 384 6.58 5.88 -22.31
C ILE A 384 7.52 4.73 -22.70
N GLN A 385 7.75 4.48 -23.99
CA GLN A 385 8.67 3.42 -24.42
C GLN A 385 10.10 3.67 -23.91
N LYS A 386 10.60 4.90 -24.03
CA LYS A 386 11.91 5.28 -23.47
C LYS A 386 11.97 5.10 -21.96
N LEU A 387 10.92 5.49 -21.23
CA LEU A 387 10.85 5.34 -19.78
C LEU A 387 10.95 3.86 -19.37
N ILE A 388 10.29 2.97 -20.10
CA ILE A 388 10.35 1.52 -19.83
C ILE A 388 11.75 0.94 -20.15
N ASP A 389 12.46 1.49 -21.15
CA ASP A 389 13.83 1.08 -21.46
C ASP A 389 14.90 1.70 -20.55
N ALA A 390 14.57 2.82 -19.91
CA ALA A 390 15.52 3.62 -19.17
C ALA A 390 16.06 2.85 -17.97
N LYS A 391 17.35 3.05 -17.69
CA LYS A 391 17.89 2.71 -16.37
C LYS A 391 17.26 3.65 -15.32
N VAL A 392 17.22 3.20 -14.06
CA VAL A 392 16.64 3.96 -12.95
C VAL A 392 17.19 5.39 -12.86
N ASP A 393 18.47 5.60 -13.17
CA ASP A 393 19.11 6.92 -13.10
C ASP A 393 18.67 7.88 -14.23
N GLU A 394 18.21 7.34 -15.37
CA GLU A 394 17.78 8.10 -16.55
C GLU A 394 16.26 8.34 -16.58
N SER A 395 15.49 7.58 -15.80
CA SER A 395 14.02 7.61 -15.84
C SER A 395 13.44 8.99 -15.52
N SER A 396 14.08 9.74 -14.61
CA SER A 396 13.64 11.08 -14.20
C SER A 396 13.56 12.08 -15.36
N ILE A 397 14.46 11.96 -16.35
CA ILE A 397 14.46 12.83 -17.54
C ILE A 397 13.18 12.60 -18.35
N TYR A 398 12.86 11.33 -18.61
CA TYR A 398 11.67 10.98 -19.40
C TYR A 398 10.36 11.24 -18.66
N ILE A 399 10.34 11.08 -17.33
CA ILE A 399 9.17 11.45 -16.50
C ILE A 399 8.90 12.95 -16.58
N LYS A 400 9.96 13.77 -16.53
CA LYS A 400 9.85 15.21 -16.69
C LYS A 400 9.34 15.58 -18.09
N GLU A 401 9.88 14.98 -19.14
CA GLU A 401 9.38 15.19 -20.51
C GLU A 401 7.90 14.76 -20.64
N LEU A 402 7.49 13.64 -20.04
CA LEU A 402 6.09 13.20 -20.02
C LEU A 402 5.19 14.21 -19.31
N SER A 403 5.66 14.80 -18.21
CA SER A 403 4.94 15.85 -17.48
C SER A 403 4.69 17.07 -18.36
N GLU A 404 5.71 17.53 -19.07
CA GLU A 404 5.61 18.67 -20.00
C GLU A 404 4.66 18.37 -21.16
N VAL A 405 4.78 17.20 -21.78
CA VAL A 405 3.91 16.78 -22.89
C VAL A 405 2.47 16.62 -22.42
N LEU A 406 2.22 16.09 -21.23
CA LEU A 406 0.88 15.91 -20.67
C LEU A 406 0.21 17.27 -20.38
N VAL A 407 0.95 18.26 -19.86
CA VAL A 407 0.45 19.63 -19.70
C VAL A 407 0.06 20.25 -21.04
N GLN A 408 0.91 20.13 -22.07
CA GLN A 408 0.58 20.65 -23.40
C GLN A 408 -0.58 19.89 -24.05
N GLY A 409 -0.56 18.56 -23.98
CA GLY A 409 -1.58 17.65 -24.50
C GLY A 409 -2.96 17.95 -23.93
N SER A 410 -3.03 18.22 -22.62
CA SER A 410 -4.28 18.50 -21.90
C SER A 410 -5.06 19.71 -22.42
N LYS A 411 -4.43 20.61 -23.20
CA LYS A 411 -5.07 21.77 -23.85
C LYS A 411 -5.87 21.39 -25.09
N TYR A 412 -5.65 20.20 -25.65
CA TYR A 412 -6.35 19.69 -26.82
C TYR A 412 -7.49 18.76 -26.41
N LEU A 413 -8.63 18.88 -27.09
CA LEU A 413 -9.84 18.09 -26.80
C LEU A 413 -9.61 16.59 -27.01
N ASP A 414 -8.97 16.24 -28.13
CA ASP A 414 -8.78 14.84 -28.56
C ASP A 414 -7.58 14.14 -27.91
N TYR A 415 -6.86 14.81 -26.99
CA TYR A 415 -5.75 14.18 -26.29
C TYR A 415 -6.32 13.18 -25.26
N PRO A 416 -5.94 11.88 -25.31
CA PRO A 416 -6.53 10.83 -24.49
C PRO A 416 -5.91 10.85 -23.07
N PHE A 417 -6.21 11.92 -22.35
CA PHE A 417 -5.66 12.19 -21.02
C PHE A 417 -5.93 11.04 -20.05
N GLU A 418 -7.18 10.58 -19.95
CA GLU A 418 -7.60 9.52 -19.01
C GLU A 418 -6.86 8.20 -19.25
N TYR A 419 -6.71 7.82 -20.53
CA TYR A 419 -5.96 6.63 -20.91
C TYR A 419 -4.48 6.71 -20.46
N PHE A 420 -3.84 7.86 -20.64
CA PHE A 420 -2.46 8.04 -20.18
C PHE A 420 -2.34 8.09 -18.66
N THR A 421 -3.30 8.70 -17.96
CA THR A 421 -3.31 8.69 -16.49
C THR A 421 -3.46 7.30 -15.91
N ASP A 422 -4.24 6.43 -16.56
CA ASP A 422 -4.35 5.02 -16.16
C ASP A 422 -3.01 4.29 -16.31
N ILE A 423 -2.30 4.51 -17.40
CA ILE A 423 -0.94 3.97 -17.61
C ILE A 423 0.00 4.46 -16.50
N PHE A 424 0.02 5.78 -16.23
CA PHE A 424 0.88 6.34 -15.20
C PHE A 424 0.55 5.80 -13.82
N THR A 425 -0.73 5.66 -13.49
CA THR A 425 -1.17 5.06 -12.23
C THR A 425 -0.62 3.64 -12.07
N LEU A 426 -0.65 2.82 -13.13
CA LEU A 426 -0.14 1.45 -13.10
C LEU A 426 1.39 1.37 -12.95
N ILE A 427 2.15 2.20 -13.67
CA ILE A 427 3.63 2.17 -13.59
C ILE A 427 4.18 2.84 -12.33
N GLY A 428 3.37 3.61 -11.58
CA GLY A 428 3.81 4.32 -10.38
C GLY A 428 4.42 3.43 -9.29
N ASN A 429 4.02 2.14 -9.25
CA ASN A 429 4.61 1.12 -8.38
C ASN A 429 6.08 0.82 -8.66
N ILE A 430 6.55 1.08 -9.89
CA ILE A 430 7.95 0.92 -10.29
C ILE A 430 8.80 2.10 -9.79
N PHE A 431 8.18 3.27 -9.61
CA PHE A 431 8.83 4.51 -9.19
C PHE A 431 8.33 5.00 -7.83
N PRO A 432 8.39 4.19 -6.76
CA PRO A 432 7.83 4.56 -5.48
C PRO A 432 8.61 5.71 -4.82
N ASN A 433 9.92 5.87 -5.07
CA ASN A 433 10.76 6.92 -4.47
C ASN A 433 11.39 7.87 -5.52
N ASN A 434 10.62 8.26 -6.54
CA ASN A 434 11.09 9.21 -7.57
C ASN A 434 10.35 10.56 -7.44
N GLU A 435 11.10 11.64 -7.24
CA GLU A 435 10.53 12.98 -7.03
C GLU A 435 9.86 13.54 -8.30
N GLU A 436 10.40 13.27 -9.50
CA GLU A 436 9.76 13.71 -10.75
C GLU A 436 8.45 12.97 -11.00
N PHE A 437 8.34 11.71 -10.56
CA PHE A 437 7.08 10.97 -10.65
C PHE A 437 6.04 11.51 -9.67
N ASP A 438 6.46 11.95 -8.49
CA ASP A 438 5.60 12.64 -7.53
C ASP A 438 5.10 13.98 -8.12
N ASN A 439 5.98 14.73 -8.80
CA ASN A 439 5.59 15.95 -9.53
C ASN A 439 4.60 15.66 -10.68
N LEU A 440 4.81 14.59 -11.45
CA LEU A 440 3.88 14.14 -12.48
C LEU A 440 2.50 13.82 -11.87
N THR A 441 2.47 13.17 -10.71
CA THR A 441 1.22 12.87 -9.98
C THR A 441 0.49 14.15 -9.58
N ASP A 442 1.20 15.15 -9.06
CA ASP A 442 0.62 16.46 -8.72
C ASP A 442 0.02 17.14 -9.96
N ILE A 443 0.71 17.09 -11.11
CA ILE A 443 0.22 17.63 -12.39
C ILE A 443 -1.04 16.90 -12.85
N ILE A 444 -1.03 15.56 -12.81
CA ILE A 444 -2.19 14.74 -13.17
C ILE A 444 -3.39 15.12 -12.28
N ALA A 445 -3.20 15.16 -10.97
CA ALA A 445 -4.25 15.51 -10.02
C ALA A 445 -4.80 16.93 -10.26
N GLN A 446 -3.93 17.91 -10.58
CA GLN A 446 -4.34 19.28 -10.88
C GLN A 446 -5.18 19.36 -12.17
N ILE A 447 -4.79 18.64 -13.22
CA ILE A 447 -5.54 18.63 -14.48
C ILE A 447 -6.86 17.86 -14.30
N THR A 448 -6.85 16.74 -13.59
CA THR A 448 -8.06 15.95 -13.27
C THR A 448 -9.07 16.75 -12.46
N SER A 449 -8.65 17.53 -11.46
CA SER A 449 -9.55 18.44 -10.71
C SER A 449 -10.28 19.41 -11.63
N LYS A 450 -9.57 20.02 -12.61
CA LYS A 450 -10.15 20.96 -13.57
C LYS A 450 -11.07 20.29 -14.61
N ARG A 451 -10.76 19.06 -15.02
CA ARG A 451 -11.48 18.36 -16.10
C ARG A 451 -12.71 17.60 -15.60
N GLN A 452 -12.62 17.01 -14.42
CA GLN A 452 -13.64 16.13 -13.87
C GLN A 452 -14.18 16.67 -12.55
N SER A 453 -13.40 16.55 -11.47
CA SER A 453 -13.78 17.03 -10.15
C SER A 453 -12.62 16.92 -9.14
N ASP A 454 -12.73 17.61 -8.01
CA ASP A 454 -11.81 17.39 -6.88
C ASP A 454 -11.85 15.96 -6.35
N LEU A 455 -12.98 15.27 -6.47
CA LEU A 455 -13.10 13.87 -6.02
C LEU A 455 -12.14 12.98 -6.83
N ALA A 456 -12.16 13.10 -8.15
CA ALA A 456 -11.24 12.37 -9.03
C ALA A 456 -9.77 12.75 -8.79
N SER A 457 -9.48 14.01 -8.47
CA SER A 457 -8.14 14.44 -8.02
C SER A 457 -7.72 13.77 -6.70
N GLY A 458 -8.66 13.65 -5.76
CA GLY A 458 -8.47 12.90 -4.52
C GLY A 458 -8.16 11.42 -4.74
N GLU A 459 -8.78 10.78 -5.73
CA GLU A 459 -8.48 9.39 -6.11
C GLU A 459 -7.05 9.21 -6.63
N VAL A 460 -6.54 10.15 -7.42
CA VAL A 460 -5.14 10.15 -7.90
C VAL A 460 -4.17 10.15 -6.71
N PHE A 461 -4.39 11.03 -5.74
CA PHE A 461 -3.56 11.10 -4.53
C PHE A 461 -3.74 9.89 -3.60
N LEU A 462 -4.96 9.35 -3.48
CA LEU A 462 -5.23 8.13 -2.72
C LEU A 462 -4.42 6.96 -3.29
N ASN A 463 -4.49 6.76 -4.60
CA ASN A 463 -3.74 5.73 -5.29
C ASN A 463 -2.24 5.91 -5.04
N ARG A 464 -1.69 7.12 -5.23
CA ARG A 464 -0.26 7.37 -4.96
C ARG A 464 0.13 7.10 -3.51
N GLY A 465 -0.71 7.47 -2.54
CA GLY A 465 -0.50 7.16 -1.12
C GLY A 465 -0.41 5.66 -0.85
N LEU A 466 -1.26 4.85 -1.49
CA LEU A 466 -1.22 3.38 -1.40
C LEU A 466 0.09 2.81 -1.96
N GLN A 467 0.56 3.31 -3.12
CA GLN A 467 1.85 2.89 -3.70
C GLN A 467 3.03 3.16 -2.75
N LYS A 468 3.00 4.31 -2.05
CA LYS A 468 4.02 4.68 -1.07
C LYS A 468 3.97 3.76 0.16
N ILE A 469 2.78 3.38 0.64
CA ILE A 469 2.64 2.41 1.72
C ILE A 469 3.20 1.05 1.33
N GLU A 470 2.87 0.55 0.13
CA GLU A 470 3.36 -0.75 -0.36
C GLU A 470 4.89 -0.79 -0.45
N ALA A 471 5.52 0.35 -0.73
CA ALA A 471 6.97 0.52 -0.77
C ALA A 471 7.61 0.88 0.60
N GLU A 472 6.85 0.84 1.70
CA GLU A 472 7.28 1.22 3.05
C GLU A 472 7.78 2.67 3.20
N LEU A 473 7.36 3.57 2.30
CA LEU A 473 7.67 5.00 2.31
C LEU A 473 6.63 5.77 3.14
N PHE A 474 6.58 5.49 4.44
CA PHE A 474 5.52 5.98 5.32
C PHE A 474 5.45 7.51 5.40
N LYS A 475 6.60 8.20 5.45
CA LYS A 475 6.66 9.68 5.49
C LYS A 475 6.01 10.29 4.24
N GLU A 476 6.37 9.79 3.06
CA GLU A 476 5.83 10.23 1.79
C GLU A 476 4.34 9.87 1.66
N SER A 477 3.91 8.72 2.18
CA SER A 477 2.51 8.33 2.16
C SER A 477 1.62 9.29 2.96
N VAL A 478 2.10 9.82 4.09
CA VAL A 478 1.40 10.86 4.88
C VAL A 478 1.13 12.12 4.04
N VAL A 479 2.05 12.51 3.16
CA VAL A 479 1.87 13.66 2.26
C VAL A 479 0.71 13.40 1.31
N PHE A 480 0.76 12.27 0.60
CA PHE A 480 -0.22 11.97 -0.44
C PHE A 480 -1.61 11.71 0.11
N PHE A 481 -1.75 10.94 1.19
CA PHE A 481 -3.08 10.80 1.81
C PHE A 481 -3.56 12.13 2.42
N GLY A 482 -2.66 12.98 2.95
CA GLY A 482 -3.02 14.30 3.46
C GLY A 482 -3.73 15.17 2.42
N LYS A 483 -3.24 15.17 1.17
CA LYS A 483 -3.84 15.86 0.02
C LYS A 483 -5.21 15.32 -0.41
N THR A 484 -5.63 14.17 0.09
CA THR A 484 -6.95 13.59 -0.25
C THR A 484 -8.07 14.13 0.63
N ILE A 485 -7.76 14.59 1.86
CA ILE A 485 -8.74 14.75 2.94
C ILE A 485 -9.84 15.72 2.58
N VAL A 486 -9.51 16.94 2.15
CA VAL A 486 -10.53 17.94 1.79
C VAL A 486 -11.19 17.58 0.46
N LYS A 487 -10.44 17.00 -0.47
CA LYS A 487 -10.91 16.64 -1.82
C LYS A 487 -11.97 15.53 -1.80
N LEU A 488 -11.85 14.61 -0.84
CA LEU A 488 -12.78 13.49 -0.58
C LEU A 488 -13.79 13.77 0.53
N ALA A 489 -13.86 14.98 1.09
CA ALA A 489 -14.81 15.34 2.16
C ALA A 489 -16.25 15.55 1.65
N LYS A 490 -16.82 14.58 0.92
CA LYS A 490 -18.16 14.60 0.31
C LYS A 490 -18.92 13.33 0.63
N LYS A 491 -20.26 13.35 0.55
CA LYS A 491 -21.09 12.21 0.98
C LYS A 491 -20.88 11.00 0.04
N GLU A 492 -20.72 11.27 -1.24
CA GLU A 492 -20.50 10.29 -2.30
C GLU A 492 -19.13 9.60 -2.25
N SER A 493 -18.12 10.20 -1.60
CA SER A 493 -16.75 9.66 -1.51
C SER A 493 -16.42 9.01 -0.15
N ASN A 494 -17.43 8.68 0.68
CA ASN A 494 -17.22 8.10 2.02
C ASN A 494 -16.31 6.86 2.04
N ASP A 495 -16.43 5.99 1.03
CA ASP A 495 -15.60 4.78 0.91
C ASP A 495 -14.13 5.11 0.64
N LEU A 496 -13.87 6.05 -0.26
CA LEU A 496 -12.53 6.53 -0.57
C LEU A 496 -11.92 7.26 0.64
N MET A 497 -12.72 8.08 1.32
CA MET A 497 -12.32 8.77 2.55
C MET A 497 -11.95 7.78 3.67
N TYR A 498 -12.68 6.67 3.80
CA TYR A 498 -12.33 5.59 4.73
C TYR A 498 -10.93 5.03 4.43
N PHE A 499 -10.63 4.73 3.15
CA PHE A 499 -9.31 4.22 2.77
C PHE A 499 -8.20 5.24 2.99
N ALA A 500 -8.44 6.52 2.69
CA ALA A 500 -7.49 7.60 2.95
C ALA A 500 -7.15 7.72 4.44
N LEU A 501 -8.16 7.76 5.32
CA LEU A 501 -7.97 7.86 6.76
C LEU A 501 -7.30 6.61 7.34
N ARG A 502 -7.65 5.41 6.83
CA ARG A 502 -6.99 4.17 7.26
C ARG A 502 -5.52 4.12 6.82
N GLY A 503 -5.23 4.61 5.61
CA GLY A 503 -3.87 4.78 5.09
C GLY A 503 -3.05 5.75 5.93
N LEU A 504 -3.59 6.93 6.27
CA LEU A 504 -2.96 7.88 7.20
C LEU A 504 -2.69 7.26 8.56
N ALA A 505 -3.69 6.57 9.14
CA ALA A 505 -3.54 5.93 10.43
C ALA A 505 -2.40 4.90 10.44
N GLU A 506 -2.29 4.09 9.39
CA GLU A 506 -1.20 3.13 9.25
C GLU A 506 0.15 3.85 9.09
N ALA A 507 0.24 4.86 8.24
CA ALA A 507 1.47 5.62 8.03
C ALA A 507 1.95 6.29 9.34
N TYR A 508 1.05 6.94 10.08
CA TYR A 508 1.36 7.52 11.39
C TYR A 508 1.78 6.47 12.41
N TYR A 509 1.07 5.34 12.49
CA TYR A 509 1.43 4.22 13.36
C TYR A 509 2.87 3.73 13.09
N ARG A 510 3.23 3.54 11.81
CA ARG A 510 4.57 3.10 11.40
C ARG A 510 5.66 4.15 11.66
N LEU A 511 5.29 5.43 11.67
CA LEU A 511 6.16 6.54 12.06
C LEU A 511 6.26 6.75 13.58
N GLY A 512 5.49 6.00 14.39
CA GLY A 512 5.46 6.11 15.84
C GLY A 512 4.59 7.25 16.39
N LEU A 513 3.66 7.76 15.59
CA LEU A 513 2.78 8.90 15.88
C LEU A 513 1.35 8.41 16.18
N LEU A 514 1.13 7.91 17.39
CA LEU A 514 -0.10 7.17 17.71
C LEU A 514 -1.32 8.05 17.97
N TRP A 515 -1.13 9.31 18.38
CA TRP A 515 -2.23 10.25 18.59
C TRP A 515 -2.83 10.71 17.27
N ALA A 516 -1.99 11.02 16.27
CA ALA A 516 -2.43 11.28 14.90
C ALA A 516 -3.08 10.05 14.25
N ALA A 517 -2.52 8.85 14.50
CA ALA A 517 -3.13 7.60 14.06
C ALA A 517 -4.52 7.39 14.67
N ASN A 518 -4.67 7.58 15.99
CA ASN A 518 -5.95 7.44 16.68
C ASN A 518 -6.97 8.47 16.20
N ASN A 519 -6.57 9.72 15.97
CA ASN A 519 -7.45 10.73 15.40
C ASN A 519 -8.02 10.29 14.03
N CYS A 520 -7.16 9.78 13.14
CA CYS A 520 -7.59 9.26 11.83
C CYS A 520 -8.51 8.03 11.96
N LEU A 521 -8.21 7.12 12.90
CA LEU A 521 -9.05 5.93 13.16
C LEU A 521 -10.41 6.31 13.74
N THR A 522 -10.47 7.25 14.69
CA THR A 522 -11.73 7.73 15.27
C THR A 522 -12.57 8.46 14.22
N ALA A 523 -11.95 9.25 13.34
CA ALA A 523 -12.62 9.86 12.20
C ALA A 523 -13.19 8.80 11.24
N SER A 524 -12.38 7.81 10.87
CA SER A 524 -12.78 6.70 9.99
C SER A 524 -13.91 5.86 10.60
N LEU A 525 -13.85 5.61 11.91
CA LEU A 525 -14.88 4.93 12.67
C LEU A 525 -16.18 5.73 12.71
N SER A 526 -16.12 7.03 12.97
CA SER A 526 -17.28 7.92 12.95
C SER A 526 -17.98 7.93 11.58
N LEU A 527 -17.21 7.96 10.48
CA LEU A 527 -17.75 7.81 9.13
C LEU A 527 -18.39 6.45 8.90
N SER A 528 -17.74 5.37 9.35
CA SER A 528 -18.24 4.01 9.18
C SER A 528 -19.55 3.77 9.93
N PHE A 529 -19.71 4.36 11.12
CA PHE A 529 -20.94 4.29 11.91
C PHE A 529 -22.12 5.02 11.28
N LYS A 530 -21.91 6.02 10.41
CA LYS A 530 -23.03 6.66 9.69
C LYS A 530 -23.87 5.65 8.90
N SER A 531 -23.24 4.62 8.33
CA SER A 531 -23.98 3.56 7.61
C SER A 531 -24.91 2.78 8.53
N TRP A 532 -24.55 2.63 9.80
CA TRP A 532 -25.40 1.99 10.79
C TRP A 532 -26.59 2.89 11.16
N TYR A 533 -26.33 4.16 11.49
CA TYR A 533 -27.40 5.10 11.85
C TYR A 533 -28.35 5.43 10.68
N GLU A 534 -27.84 5.57 9.46
CA GLU A 534 -28.64 5.94 8.28
C GLU A 534 -29.32 4.74 7.61
N LYS A 535 -28.66 3.58 7.56
CA LYS A 535 -29.11 2.42 6.76
C LYS A 535 -29.35 1.15 7.59
N GLY A 536 -29.02 1.15 8.88
CA GLY A 536 -29.11 -0.04 9.73
C GLY A 536 -28.05 -1.10 9.43
N VAL A 537 -26.98 -0.79 8.68
CA VAL A 537 -25.95 -1.76 8.26
C VAL A 537 -24.62 -1.48 8.94
N ILE A 538 -24.07 -2.50 9.61
CA ILE A 538 -22.73 -2.46 10.20
C ILE A 538 -21.75 -3.16 9.26
N HIS A 539 -20.70 -2.46 8.85
CA HIS A 539 -19.64 -3.00 8.00
C HIS A 539 -18.44 -3.51 8.84
N LYS A 540 -17.72 -4.51 8.33
CA LYS A 540 -16.44 -5.00 8.90
C LYS A 540 -15.43 -3.87 9.17
N ARG A 541 -15.48 -2.79 8.40
CA ARG A 541 -14.69 -1.56 8.60
C ARG A 541 -14.76 -1.01 10.04
N VAL A 542 -15.91 -1.10 10.69
CA VAL A 542 -16.12 -0.70 12.10
C VAL A 542 -15.27 -1.55 13.03
N TYR A 543 -15.35 -2.88 12.85
CA TYR A 543 -14.56 -3.86 13.62
C TYR A 543 -13.05 -3.63 13.46
N ASP A 544 -12.59 -3.40 12.23
CA ASP A 544 -11.16 -3.19 11.94
C ASP A 544 -10.62 -1.90 12.58
N CYS A 545 -11.40 -0.81 12.56
CA CYS A 545 -11.03 0.46 13.20
C CYS A 545 -10.98 0.36 14.73
N ILE A 546 -12.00 -0.24 15.36
CA ILE A 546 -12.03 -0.42 16.83
C ILE A 546 -10.86 -1.29 17.29
N THR A 547 -10.55 -2.36 16.56
CA THR A 547 -9.42 -3.23 16.85
C THR A 547 -8.09 -2.46 16.83
N ALA A 548 -7.88 -1.61 15.82
CA ALA A 548 -6.69 -0.78 15.72
C ALA A 548 -6.60 0.26 16.84
N LEU A 549 -7.72 0.92 17.19
CA LEU A 549 -7.80 1.86 18.31
C LEU A 549 -7.45 1.17 19.64
N ALA A 550 -8.05 0.02 19.92
CA ALA A 550 -7.77 -0.76 21.14
C ALA A 550 -6.28 -1.13 21.23
N LYS A 551 -5.66 -1.58 20.12
CA LYS A 551 -4.22 -1.87 20.07
C LYS A 551 -3.40 -0.61 20.39
N ASN A 552 -3.71 0.51 19.75
CA ASN A 552 -2.99 1.76 19.96
C ASN A 552 -3.10 2.27 21.40
N GLU A 553 -4.28 2.14 22.05
CA GLU A 553 -4.43 2.52 23.46
C GLU A 553 -3.53 1.71 24.39
N LEU A 554 -3.34 0.42 24.13
CA LEU A 554 -2.38 -0.39 24.89
C LEU A 554 -0.95 0.09 24.67
N ILE A 555 -0.58 0.47 23.44
CA ILE A 555 0.76 0.99 23.15
C ILE A 555 1.01 2.33 23.85
N ILE A 556 0.07 3.27 23.76
CA ILE A 556 0.08 4.56 24.47
C ILE A 556 -0.05 4.36 26.00
N GLY A 557 -0.62 3.23 26.43
CA GLY A 557 -0.70 2.82 27.84
C GLY A 557 -1.95 3.26 28.58
N ARG A 558 -3.00 3.75 27.91
CA ARG A 558 -4.24 4.24 28.55
C ARG A 558 -5.24 3.11 28.78
N ILE A 559 -5.24 2.54 29.98
CA ILE A 559 -6.04 1.36 30.28
C ILE A 559 -7.55 1.61 30.24
N PRO A 560 -8.11 2.69 30.82
CA PRO A 560 -9.56 2.93 30.74
C PRO A 560 -10.05 3.19 29.31
N SER A 561 -9.27 3.91 28.49
CA SER A 561 -9.58 4.13 27.07
C SER A 561 -9.57 2.81 26.30
N TYR A 562 -8.63 1.90 26.58
CA TYR A 562 -8.65 0.55 26.02
C TYR A 562 -9.95 -0.20 26.37
N PHE A 563 -10.41 -0.14 27.62
CA PHE A 563 -11.66 -0.81 28.02
C PHE A 563 -12.87 -0.27 27.26
N SER A 564 -12.92 1.04 26.97
CA SER A 564 -13.98 1.61 26.11
C SER A 564 -14.00 0.97 24.73
N TRP A 565 -12.85 0.85 24.08
CA TRP A 565 -12.77 0.25 22.75
C TRP A 565 -13.01 -1.26 22.79
N HIS A 566 -12.53 -1.96 23.82
CA HIS A 566 -12.77 -3.39 23.99
C HIS A 566 -14.26 -3.70 24.22
N GLU A 567 -14.96 -2.93 25.04
CA GLU A 567 -16.41 -3.05 25.25
C GLU A 567 -17.16 -2.86 23.92
N ASN A 568 -16.82 -1.82 23.15
CA ASN A 568 -17.38 -1.61 21.81
C ASN A 568 -17.07 -2.77 20.86
N LEU A 569 -15.85 -3.29 20.89
CA LEU A 569 -15.43 -4.42 20.06
C LEU A 569 -16.28 -5.67 20.37
N GLN A 570 -16.53 -5.95 21.65
CA GLN A 570 -17.37 -7.07 22.08
C GLN A 570 -18.81 -6.97 21.56
N ILE A 571 -19.38 -5.76 21.56
CA ILE A 571 -20.72 -5.51 21.02
C ILE A 571 -20.73 -5.74 19.51
N ILE A 572 -19.85 -5.06 18.77
CA ILE A 572 -19.86 -5.06 17.30
C ILE A 572 -19.62 -6.45 16.70
N ARG A 573 -18.77 -7.29 17.30
CA ARG A 573 -18.55 -8.66 16.80
C ARG A 573 -19.81 -9.50 16.79
N ARG A 574 -20.70 -9.35 17.76
CA ARG A 574 -21.95 -10.14 17.82
C ARG A 574 -22.88 -9.80 16.67
N GLU A 575 -22.74 -8.61 16.11
CA GLU A 575 -23.58 -8.07 15.03
C GLU A 575 -22.98 -8.27 13.62
N ILE A 576 -21.72 -8.71 13.51
CA ILE A 576 -21.04 -8.90 12.22
C ILE A 576 -20.73 -10.38 12.00
N ASN A 577 -21.11 -10.89 10.83
CA ASN A 577 -20.70 -12.21 10.38
C ASN A 577 -19.23 -12.15 9.90
N LEU A 578 -18.30 -12.46 10.79
CA LEU A 578 -16.87 -12.59 10.46
C LEU A 578 -16.61 -14.03 10.00
N ASP A 579 -15.82 -14.20 8.94
CA ASP A 579 -15.30 -15.52 8.56
C ASP A 579 -14.67 -16.22 9.78
N GLU A 580 -14.66 -17.56 9.81
CA GLU A 580 -14.01 -18.31 10.90
C GLU A 580 -12.50 -17.99 10.97
N ILE A 581 -12.15 -17.00 11.79
CA ILE A 581 -10.75 -16.66 12.10
C ILE A 581 -10.27 -17.68 13.14
N PRO A 582 -9.16 -18.40 12.88
CA PRO A 582 -8.57 -19.29 13.88
C PRO A 582 -8.36 -18.56 15.21
N ALA A 583 -8.65 -19.22 16.33
CA ALA A 583 -8.58 -18.59 17.67
C ALA A 583 -7.23 -17.90 17.93
N GLU A 584 -6.12 -18.48 17.47
CA GLU A 584 -4.76 -17.92 17.61
C GLU A 584 -4.55 -16.59 16.88
N LYS A 585 -5.32 -16.34 15.81
CA LYS A 585 -5.27 -15.10 15.01
C LYS A 585 -6.40 -14.13 15.36
N SER A 586 -7.24 -14.48 16.35
CA SER A 586 -8.33 -13.62 16.79
C SER A 586 -7.76 -12.35 17.40
N PRO A 587 -8.15 -11.15 16.92
CA PRO A 587 -7.69 -9.89 17.49
C PRO A 587 -7.94 -9.77 18.99
N TYR A 588 -9.00 -10.40 19.53
CA TYR A 588 -9.30 -10.41 20.97
C TYR A 588 -8.19 -11.07 21.79
N ASN A 589 -7.77 -12.26 21.38
CA ASN A 589 -6.74 -13.02 22.09
C ASN A 589 -5.40 -12.27 22.00
N ILE A 590 -5.11 -11.68 20.85
CA ILE A 590 -3.92 -10.84 20.67
C ILE A 590 -3.98 -9.60 21.60
N LEU A 591 -5.12 -8.91 21.68
CA LEU A 591 -5.28 -7.76 22.56
C LEU A 591 -5.16 -8.13 24.05
N ASP A 592 -5.72 -9.26 24.48
CA ASP A 592 -5.57 -9.77 25.86
C ASP A 592 -4.11 -10.12 26.16
N VAL A 593 -3.39 -10.74 25.22
CA VAL A 593 -1.94 -10.97 25.35
C VAL A 593 -1.17 -9.65 25.49
N PHE A 594 -1.46 -8.65 24.65
CA PHE A 594 -0.81 -7.33 24.73
C PHE A 594 -1.09 -6.64 26.08
N LEU A 595 -2.33 -6.69 26.56
CA LEU A 595 -2.71 -6.14 27.85
C LEU A 595 -1.99 -6.88 28.99
N ALA A 596 -1.96 -8.22 28.96
CA ALA A 596 -1.26 -9.03 29.96
C ALA A 596 0.23 -8.67 30.05
N ILE A 597 0.91 -8.56 28.90
CA ILE A 597 2.31 -8.11 28.82
C ILE A 597 2.46 -6.72 29.45
N LYS A 598 1.55 -5.79 29.14
CA LYS A 598 1.60 -4.44 29.71
C LYS A 598 1.41 -4.44 31.22
N LEU A 599 0.40 -5.15 31.73
CA LEU A 599 0.11 -5.25 33.17
C LEU A 599 1.28 -5.86 33.95
N LEU A 600 1.93 -6.90 33.40
CA LEU A 600 3.13 -7.50 34.01
C LEU A 600 4.27 -6.49 34.13
N ASN A 601 4.44 -5.63 33.14
CA ASN A 601 5.51 -4.62 33.06
C ASN A 601 5.17 -3.25 33.70
N THR A 602 3.95 -3.06 34.22
CA THR A 602 3.54 -1.83 34.93
C THR A 602 4.43 -1.50 36.14
N SER A 603 4.63 -0.22 36.47
CA SER A 603 5.34 0.19 37.69
C SER A 603 4.62 -0.24 38.98
N ASN A 604 5.37 -0.53 40.03
CA ASN A 604 4.79 -0.82 41.36
C ASN A 604 4.04 0.36 41.97
N SER A 605 4.30 1.60 41.53
CA SER A 605 3.52 2.79 41.94
C SER A 605 2.03 2.66 41.58
N GLU A 606 1.72 1.93 40.51
CA GLU A 606 0.37 1.71 40.01
C GLU A 606 -0.33 0.51 40.68
N ASN A 607 0.32 -0.17 41.62
CA ASN A 607 -0.28 -1.32 42.30
C ASN A 607 -1.60 -0.97 43.01
N LYS A 608 -1.79 0.30 43.41
CA LYS A 608 -3.06 0.80 43.97
C LYS A 608 -4.25 0.67 43.01
N TYR A 609 -4.00 0.69 41.71
CA TYR A 609 -5.02 0.52 40.66
C TYR A 609 -5.05 -0.92 40.15
N LEU A 610 -3.89 -1.55 39.93
CA LEU A 610 -3.81 -2.97 39.56
C LEU A 610 -4.55 -3.87 40.54
N ALA A 611 -4.50 -3.57 41.84
CA ALA A 611 -5.21 -4.33 42.87
C ALA A 611 -6.74 -4.31 42.73
N ARG A 612 -7.31 -3.42 41.90
CA ARG A 612 -8.75 -3.17 41.81
C ARG A 612 -9.38 -3.62 40.49
N ILE A 613 -8.59 -4.00 39.49
CA ILE A 613 -9.10 -4.41 38.17
C ILE A 613 -9.27 -5.93 37.94
N PRO A 614 -8.82 -6.89 38.78
CA PRO A 614 -8.95 -8.31 38.44
C PRO A 614 -10.39 -8.76 38.14
N ASN A 615 -11.37 -8.31 38.93
CA ASN A 615 -12.78 -8.68 38.71
C ASN A 615 -13.34 -8.03 37.43
N LEU A 616 -12.90 -6.81 37.11
CA LEU A 616 -13.27 -6.14 35.85
C LEU A 616 -12.71 -6.89 34.63
N LEU A 617 -11.46 -7.37 34.71
CA LEU A 617 -10.84 -8.15 33.63
C LEU A 617 -11.62 -9.44 33.36
N ASP A 618 -12.07 -10.12 34.40
CA ASP A 618 -12.93 -11.31 34.28
C ASP A 618 -14.29 -10.98 33.63
N GLU A 619 -14.95 -9.92 34.09
CA GLU A 619 -16.23 -9.44 33.51
C GLU A 619 -16.09 -9.15 32.01
N LYS A 620 -14.94 -8.61 31.60
CA LYS A 620 -14.63 -8.30 30.19
C LYS A 620 -14.03 -9.47 29.43
N HIS A 621 -14.00 -10.68 29.98
CA HIS A 621 -13.44 -11.89 29.38
C HIS A 621 -11.96 -11.74 28.95
N LEU A 622 -11.18 -10.98 29.72
CA LEU A 622 -9.74 -10.78 29.56
C LEU A 622 -8.97 -11.65 30.56
N TRP A 623 -9.18 -12.97 30.44
CA TRP A 623 -8.75 -13.96 31.44
C TRP A 623 -7.23 -14.03 31.57
N LEU A 624 -6.48 -13.91 30.47
CA LEU A 624 -5.01 -13.93 30.55
C LEU A 624 -4.49 -12.68 31.28
N SER A 625 -5.09 -11.52 31.02
CA SER A 625 -4.76 -10.29 31.73
C SER A 625 -5.15 -10.33 33.20
N GLN A 626 -6.29 -10.96 33.54
CA GLN A 626 -6.69 -11.20 34.92
C GLN A 626 -5.62 -12.03 35.64
N ASP A 627 -5.24 -13.16 35.06
CA ASP A 627 -4.25 -14.06 35.65
C ASP A 627 -2.87 -13.38 35.76
N ALA A 628 -2.48 -12.60 34.76
CA ALA A 628 -1.26 -11.80 34.78
C ALA A 628 -1.26 -10.74 35.91
N CYS A 629 -2.40 -10.08 36.13
CA CYS A 629 -2.59 -9.13 37.21
C CYS A 629 -2.51 -9.80 38.59
N LEU A 630 -3.22 -10.93 38.77
CA LEU A 630 -3.18 -11.72 40.01
C LEU A 630 -1.80 -12.30 40.29
N TYR A 631 -1.11 -12.80 39.25
CA TYR A 631 0.28 -13.25 39.34
C TYR A 631 1.20 -12.12 39.80
N LYS A 632 1.09 -10.93 39.20
CA LYS A 632 1.89 -9.77 39.59
C LYS A 632 1.66 -9.36 41.04
N LEU A 633 0.43 -9.45 41.53
CA LEU A 633 0.07 -9.15 42.92
C LEU A 633 0.40 -10.28 43.91
N GLY A 634 0.84 -11.45 43.43
CA GLY A 634 1.28 -12.58 44.26
C GLY A 634 0.19 -13.59 44.63
N TYR A 635 -0.90 -13.68 43.86
CA TYR A 635 -2.01 -14.61 44.08
C TYR A 635 -1.90 -15.90 43.25
N LEU A 636 -0.74 -16.57 43.27
CA LEU A 636 -0.50 -17.78 42.46
C LEU A 636 -1.49 -18.92 42.73
N GLU A 637 -1.93 -19.08 43.98
CA GLU A 637 -2.91 -20.12 44.34
C GLU A 637 -4.27 -19.92 43.66
N ARG A 638 -4.68 -18.67 43.37
CA ARG A 638 -5.97 -18.39 42.71
C ARG A 638 -5.95 -18.71 41.22
N ILE A 639 -4.79 -18.62 40.57
CA ILE A 639 -4.65 -18.84 39.12
C ILE A 639 -4.25 -20.29 38.77
N LYS A 640 -3.76 -21.06 39.75
CA LYS A 640 -3.26 -22.43 39.55
C LYS A 640 -4.26 -23.35 38.85
N GLU A 641 -5.55 -23.19 39.13
CA GLU A 641 -6.58 -24.06 38.56
C GLU A 641 -6.75 -23.85 37.05
N ASN A 642 -6.60 -22.63 36.57
CA ASN A 642 -6.75 -22.25 35.16
C ASN A 642 -5.71 -22.92 34.26
N PHE A 643 -4.53 -23.23 34.79
CA PHE A 643 -3.41 -23.82 34.03
C PHE A 643 -3.31 -25.35 34.11
N LYS A 644 -4.19 -26.02 34.90
CA LYS A 644 -4.21 -27.49 34.99
C LYS A 644 -4.50 -28.16 33.64
N SER A 645 -5.39 -27.57 32.84
CA SER A 645 -5.76 -28.05 31.50
C SER A 645 -4.64 -27.88 30.46
N ALA A 646 -3.75 -26.91 30.66
CA ALA A 646 -2.59 -26.63 29.80
C ALA A 646 -1.36 -27.49 30.14
N GLY A 647 -1.49 -28.47 31.05
CA GLY A 647 -0.41 -29.40 31.42
C GLY A 647 0.63 -28.83 32.38
N ILE A 648 0.42 -27.61 32.92
CA ILE A 648 1.29 -26.97 33.91
C ILE A 648 0.95 -27.50 35.30
N LYS A 649 1.91 -28.18 35.96
CA LYS A 649 1.65 -28.97 37.18
C LYS A 649 2.17 -28.34 38.47
N ASP A 650 3.14 -27.43 38.40
CA ASP A 650 3.76 -26.81 39.58
C ASP A 650 3.83 -25.28 39.48
N MET A 651 4.06 -24.64 40.63
CA MET A 651 4.14 -23.17 40.73
C MET A 651 5.35 -22.58 40.00
N LYS A 652 6.40 -23.38 39.78
CA LYS A 652 7.62 -22.93 39.10
C LYS A 652 7.36 -22.76 37.60
N GLN A 653 6.62 -23.69 37.00
CA GLN A 653 6.19 -23.61 35.60
C GLN A 653 5.24 -22.43 35.35
N ILE A 654 4.38 -22.08 36.31
CA ILE A 654 3.55 -20.86 36.23
C ILE A 654 4.42 -19.60 36.27
N ASP A 655 5.40 -19.55 37.17
CA ASP A 655 6.37 -18.44 37.25
C ASP A 655 7.17 -18.30 35.95
N ASP A 656 7.66 -19.42 35.39
CA ASP A 656 8.36 -19.46 34.11
C ASP A 656 7.46 -18.99 32.94
N TYR A 657 6.19 -19.40 32.92
CA TYR A 657 5.22 -18.96 31.92
C TYR A 657 5.05 -17.44 31.91
N PHE A 658 4.75 -16.83 33.07
CA PHE A 658 4.53 -15.38 33.15
C PHE A 658 5.81 -14.56 32.97
N ARG A 659 6.98 -15.10 33.35
CA ARG A 659 8.27 -14.49 33.01
C ARG A 659 8.47 -14.46 31.49
N ASN A 660 8.26 -15.59 30.82
CA ASN A 660 8.37 -15.68 29.37
C ASN A 660 7.34 -14.79 28.64
N LEU A 661 6.13 -14.66 29.20
CA LEU A 661 5.12 -13.74 28.69
C LEU A 661 5.57 -12.28 28.85
N ALA A 662 6.04 -11.89 30.03
CA ALA A 662 6.48 -10.52 30.31
C ALA A 662 7.64 -10.05 29.43
N THR A 663 8.48 -10.97 28.94
CA THR A 663 9.66 -10.70 28.09
C THR A 663 9.43 -10.96 26.60
N GLN A 664 8.18 -11.14 26.15
CA GLN A 664 7.88 -11.31 24.72
C GLN A 664 8.35 -10.10 23.89
N PRO A 665 8.74 -10.27 22.61
CA PRO A 665 9.18 -9.17 21.75
C PRO A 665 8.19 -8.01 21.66
N ALA A 666 6.89 -8.28 21.78
CA ALA A 666 5.82 -7.28 21.81
C ALA A 666 5.99 -6.24 22.95
N GLN A 667 6.73 -6.55 24.02
CA GLN A 667 7.10 -5.60 25.07
C GLN A 667 7.82 -4.36 24.48
N LYS A 668 8.65 -4.54 23.44
CA LYS A 668 9.39 -3.44 22.78
C LYS A 668 8.50 -2.52 21.95
N GLU A 669 7.28 -2.95 21.61
CA GLU A 669 6.29 -2.10 20.93
C GLU A 669 5.61 -1.12 21.89
N LEU A 670 5.58 -1.40 23.19
CA LEU A 670 4.92 -0.56 24.20
C LEU A 670 5.75 0.70 24.50
N LEU A 671 5.31 1.86 23.99
CA LEU A 671 6.11 3.09 24.07
C LEU A 671 6.07 3.77 25.43
N ASN A 672 4.88 3.84 26.03
CA ASN A 672 4.63 4.64 27.23
C ASN A 672 4.34 3.75 28.45
N PRO A 673 4.63 4.23 29.68
CA PRO A 673 4.21 3.56 30.91
C PRO A 673 2.70 3.33 30.97
N THR A 674 2.27 2.31 31.72
CA THR A 674 0.86 2.09 32.00
C THR A 674 0.26 3.27 32.75
N ASN A 675 -0.85 3.81 32.26
CA ASN A 675 -1.58 4.91 32.84
C ASN A 675 -3.05 4.49 33.07
N PHE A 676 -3.45 4.46 34.34
CA PHE A 676 -4.81 4.13 34.75
C PHE A 676 -5.75 5.34 34.74
N LEU A 677 -5.27 6.57 34.53
CA LEU A 677 -6.09 7.80 34.55
C LEU A 677 -6.94 7.93 35.84
N GLY A 678 -6.41 7.45 36.97
CA GLY A 678 -7.08 7.42 38.27
C GLY A 678 -6.61 8.47 39.26
N ASP A 679 -5.58 9.26 38.92
CA ASP A 679 -5.05 10.34 39.75
C ASP A 679 -5.81 11.65 39.48
N GLU A 680 -5.79 12.60 40.42
CA GLU A 680 -6.41 13.93 40.24
C GLU A 680 -5.74 14.74 39.11
N ILE A 681 -4.44 14.53 38.92
CA ILE A 681 -3.65 15.13 37.86
C ILE A 681 -3.25 14.02 36.88
N ILE A 682 -3.51 14.26 35.60
CA ILE A 682 -3.23 13.35 34.51
C ILE A 682 -2.00 13.80 33.74
N TYR A 683 -1.17 12.83 33.36
CA TYR A 683 0.00 13.02 32.52
C TYR A 683 -0.12 12.20 31.24
N LEU A 684 0.05 12.84 30.09
CA LEU A 684 0.08 12.22 28.77
C LEU A 684 1.34 12.65 28.04
N SER A 685 1.83 11.84 27.10
CA SER A 685 2.99 12.22 26.30
C SER A 685 2.98 11.67 24.88
N SER A 686 3.77 12.32 24.03
CA SER A 686 4.13 11.89 22.67
C SER A 686 5.62 12.16 22.42
N ILE A 687 6.25 11.33 21.58
CA ILE A 687 7.64 11.53 21.15
C ILE A 687 7.64 11.97 19.70
N ILE A 688 8.04 13.22 19.46
CA ILE A 688 8.05 13.83 18.12
C ILE A 688 9.49 14.24 17.79
N LEU A 689 10.05 13.65 16.74
CA LEU A 689 11.45 13.85 16.31
C LEU A 689 12.48 13.51 17.41
N GLY A 690 12.09 12.73 18.43
CA GLY A 690 12.91 12.40 19.59
C GLY A 690 12.80 13.38 20.76
N CYS A 691 11.99 14.44 20.66
CA CYS A 691 11.59 15.32 21.76
C CYS A 691 10.29 14.82 22.39
N GLU A 692 10.22 14.77 23.73
CA GLU A 692 9.04 14.31 24.46
C GLU A 692 8.11 15.49 24.80
N PHE A 693 6.93 15.52 24.17
CA PHE A 693 5.85 16.44 24.51
C PHE A 693 5.12 15.88 25.73
N LYS A 694 5.26 16.53 26.89
CA LYS A 694 4.68 16.14 28.16
C LYS A 694 3.51 17.04 28.51
N ILE A 695 2.33 16.45 28.59
CA ILE A 695 1.11 17.15 28.94
C ILE A 695 0.70 16.86 30.37
N LYS A 696 0.32 17.90 31.10
CA LYS A 696 -0.27 17.85 32.44
C LYS A 696 -1.64 18.50 32.41
N CYS A 697 -2.68 17.79 32.84
CA CYS A 697 -4.03 18.35 32.98
C CYS A 697 -4.73 17.80 34.24
N ILE A 698 -5.85 18.40 34.64
CA ILE A 698 -6.71 17.84 35.69
C ILE A 698 -7.50 16.63 35.15
N ASN A 699 -7.95 15.75 36.04
CA ASN A 699 -8.78 14.59 35.72
C ASN A 699 -10.22 15.00 35.36
N ASP A 700 -10.35 15.50 34.14
CA ASP A 700 -11.60 15.95 33.54
C ASP A 700 -11.74 15.38 32.13
N LYS A 701 -12.89 14.75 31.83
CA LYS A 701 -13.08 14.00 30.58
C LYS A 701 -12.93 14.88 29.34
N SER A 702 -13.61 16.03 29.31
CA SER A 702 -13.57 16.88 28.13
C SER A 702 -12.19 17.50 27.93
N LEU A 703 -11.50 17.90 29.01
CA LEU A 703 -10.13 18.41 28.91
C LEU A 703 -9.16 17.34 28.41
N ILE A 704 -9.31 16.08 28.84
CA ILE A 704 -8.50 14.97 28.33
C ILE A 704 -8.73 14.81 26.82
N ILE A 705 -9.98 14.73 26.34
CA ILE A 705 -10.28 14.59 24.90
C ILE A 705 -9.72 15.79 24.11
N THR A 706 -9.78 17.00 24.66
CA THR A 706 -9.14 18.17 24.07
C THR A 706 -7.62 17.98 23.98
N VAL A 707 -6.97 17.52 25.05
CA VAL A 707 -5.54 17.23 25.07
C VAL A 707 -5.15 16.17 24.01
N GLU A 708 -5.98 15.16 23.78
CA GLU A 708 -5.75 14.17 22.71
C GLU A 708 -5.69 14.86 21.33
N ALA A 709 -6.59 15.82 21.07
CA ALA A 709 -6.61 16.59 19.84
C ALA A 709 -5.34 17.45 19.67
N PHE A 710 -4.78 18.00 20.75
CA PHE A 710 -3.51 18.74 20.72
C PHE A 710 -2.33 17.83 20.39
N LEU A 711 -2.25 16.65 21.00
CA LEU A 711 -1.21 15.68 20.68
C LEU A 711 -1.31 15.23 19.23
N ALA A 712 -2.52 14.92 18.76
CA ALA A 712 -2.76 14.59 17.35
C ALA A 712 -2.39 15.74 16.41
N TYR A 713 -2.63 17.00 16.81
CA TYR A 713 -2.22 18.18 16.05
C TYR A 713 -0.70 18.27 15.92
N PHE A 714 0.04 18.20 17.02
CA PHE A 714 1.50 18.29 17.00
C PHE A 714 2.14 17.15 16.20
N GLU A 715 1.65 15.92 16.38
CA GLU A 715 2.10 14.77 15.62
C GLU A 715 1.81 14.94 14.12
N THR A 716 0.57 15.32 13.76
CA THR A 716 0.17 15.56 12.36
C THR A 716 0.98 16.68 11.71
N PHE A 717 1.28 17.75 12.46
CA PHE A 717 2.02 18.89 11.93
C PHE A 717 3.46 18.52 11.60
N LEU A 718 4.13 17.78 12.50
CA LEU A 718 5.55 17.46 12.41
C LEU A 718 5.85 16.11 11.73
N ALA A 719 4.84 15.35 11.31
CA ALA A 719 4.99 13.98 10.79
C ALA A 719 5.97 13.85 9.60
N THR A 720 6.09 14.87 8.77
CA THR A 720 6.93 14.84 7.57
C THR A 720 8.30 15.51 7.78
N SER A 721 8.57 16.01 8.98
CA SER A 721 9.70 16.88 9.32
C SER A 721 11.02 16.14 9.62
N LEU A 722 11.16 14.87 9.22
CA LEU A 722 12.26 13.97 9.61
C LEU A 722 13.69 14.41 9.19
N LYS A 723 13.81 15.34 8.23
CA LYS A 723 15.11 15.74 7.62
C LYS A 723 15.57 17.14 8.04
N ASN A 724 14.70 18.15 7.88
CA ASN A 724 15.09 19.56 7.93
C ASN A 724 14.81 20.23 9.28
N VAL A 725 14.30 19.47 10.25
CA VAL A 725 13.89 19.97 11.58
C VAL A 725 14.55 19.10 12.64
N VAL A 726 15.24 19.76 13.56
CA VAL A 726 15.99 19.10 14.64
C VAL A 726 15.54 19.67 15.98
N PRO A 727 15.13 18.86 16.96
CA PRO A 727 14.79 19.37 18.28
C PRO A 727 16.02 19.93 19.00
N ALA A 728 15.85 21.10 19.60
CA ALA A 728 16.84 21.79 20.42
C ALA A 728 16.72 21.41 21.92
N THR A 729 15.59 20.85 22.34
CA THR A 729 15.29 20.46 23.72
C THR A 729 14.90 18.98 23.82
N GLU A 730 15.07 18.38 25.01
CA GLU A 730 14.71 16.97 25.28
C GLU A 730 13.20 16.81 25.46
N GLU A 731 12.56 17.81 26.08
CA GLU A 731 11.19 17.75 26.55
C GLU A 731 10.52 19.11 26.32
N ILE A 732 9.22 19.10 26.05
CA ILE A 732 8.35 20.28 26.02
C ILE A 732 7.19 20.02 26.98
N TYR A 733 6.98 20.90 27.94
CA TYR A 733 5.96 20.77 28.98
C TYR A 733 4.76 21.65 28.65
N LEU A 734 3.58 21.05 28.54
CA LEU A 734 2.33 21.74 28.28
C LEU A 734 1.37 21.52 29.46
N HIS A 735 1.02 22.59 30.15
CA HIS A 735 0.16 22.57 31.33
C HIS A 735 -1.24 23.11 30.98
N PHE A 736 -2.21 22.20 30.89
CA PHE A 736 -3.57 22.54 30.54
C PHE A 736 -4.40 22.84 31.78
N LYS A 737 -5.11 23.97 31.76
CA LYS A 737 -6.07 24.39 32.79
C LYS A 737 -7.35 24.89 32.13
N ARG A 738 -8.48 24.74 32.83
CA ARG A 738 -9.73 25.40 32.43
C ARG A 738 -9.73 26.84 32.92
N ASN A 739 -10.19 27.76 32.08
CA ASN A 739 -10.43 29.14 32.43
C ASN A 739 -11.74 29.59 31.78
N GLU A 740 -12.78 29.83 32.56
CA GLU A 740 -14.11 30.25 32.06
C GLU A 740 -14.09 31.65 31.43
N ASP A 741 -13.13 32.50 31.82
CA ASP A 741 -12.91 33.82 31.23
C ASP A 741 -12.20 33.75 29.87
N CYS A 742 -11.66 32.58 29.50
CA CYS A 742 -11.01 32.36 28.22
C CYS A 742 -12.05 32.00 27.15
N GLU A 743 -12.07 32.75 26.04
CA GLU A 743 -13.06 32.54 24.97
C GLU A 743 -12.86 31.21 24.23
N ILE A 744 -11.61 30.87 23.89
CA ILE A 744 -11.26 29.62 23.18
C ILE A 744 -9.99 29.03 23.79
N LEU A 745 -8.86 29.71 23.57
CA LEU A 745 -7.55 29.28 24.01
C LEU A 745 -6.61 30.48 24.16
N THR A 746 -5.83 30.48 25.23
CA THR A 746 -4.67 31.34 25.40
C THR A 746 -3.49 30.48 25.85
N PHE A 747 -2.27 30.90 25.49
CA PHE A 747 -1.06 30.26 25.96
C PHE A 747 -0.04 31.31 26.39
N SER A 748 0.78 30.95 27.37
CA SER A 748 1.90 31.76 27.82
C SER A 748 3.07 30.87 28.20
N ASN A 749 4.28 31.42 28.06
CA ASN A 749 5.50 30.69 28.38
C ASN A 749 5.92 31.05 29.79
N LYS A 750 6.39 30.06 30.55
CA LYS A 750 6.92 30.29 31.90
C LYS A 750 8.37 30.77 31.87
N ASN A 751 9.00 30.76 33.04
CA ASN A 751 10.41 31.09 33.25
C ASN A 751 11.40 30.23 32.45
N LYS A 752 10.98 29.06 31.94
CA LYS A 752 11.78 28.17 31.08
C LYS A 752 11.25 28.20 29.65
N SER A 753 12.13 28.09 28.66
CA SER A 753 11.76 28.22 27.25
C SER A 753 10.96 27.05 26.67
N ASN A 754 10.88 25.93 27.38
CA ASN A 754 10.20 24.71 26.96
C ASN A 754 8.96 24.39 27.81
N GLU A 755 8.44 25.35 28.57
CA GLU A 755 7.28 25.16 29.46
C GLU A 755 6.18 26.18 29.16
N TYR A 756 4.99 25.67 28.88
CA TYR A 756 3.82 26.42 28.42
C TYR A 756 2.64 26.18 29.37
N ASP A 757 1.98 27.27 29.81
CA ASP A 757 0.65 27.21 30.41
C ASP A 757 -0.37 27.47 29.29
N ILE A 758 -1.32 26.53 29.12
CA ILE A 758 -2.40 26.58 28.13
C ILE A 758 -3.71 26.64 28.89
N GLU A 759 -4.46 27.71 28.68
CA GLU A 759 -5.78 27.91 29.25
C GLU A 759 -6.83 27.67 28.19
N ILE A 760 -7.81 26.82 28.50
CA ILE A 760 -8.89 26.46 27.59
C ILE A 760 -10.21 26.95 28.17
N GLY A 761 -11.01 27.58 27.31
CA GLY A 761 -12.39 28.00 27.58
C GLY A 761 -13.38 26.84 27.63
N HIS A 762 -14.61 27.09 27.17
CA HIS A 762 -15.62 26.03 27.05
C HIS A 762 -15.23 24.98 25.98
N ALA A 763 -15.32 23.71 26.36
CA ALA A 763 -14.74 22.54 25.69
C ALA A 763 -15.41 22.10 24.37
N THR A 764 -15.99 23.03 23.62
CA THR A 764 -16.56 22.75 22.30
C THR A 764 -15.99 23.71 21.27
N PHE A 765 -15.10 23.19 20.42
CA PHE A 765 -14.64 23.87 19.22
C PHE A 765 -15.80 23.95 18.23
N SER A 766 -16.71 24.91 18.40
CA SER A 766 -17.82 25.13 17.48
C SER A 766 -17.29 25.49 16.09
N MET A 767 -18.05 25.14 15.05
CA MET A 767 -17.68 25.41 13.66
C MET A 767 -17.50 26.92 13.39
N GLU A 768 -18.21 27.77 14.14
CA GLU A 768 -18.12 29.24 14.10
C GLU A 768 -16.75 29.76 14.54
N ASN A 769 -16.06 29.06 15.44
CA ASN A 769 -14.78 29.46 16.00
C ASN A 769 -13.57 28.79 15.34
N ARG A 770 -13.78 28.00 14.28
CA ARG A 770 -12.74 27.17 13.65
C ARG A 770 -11.57 27.97 13.07
N SER A 771 -11.83 29.12 12.45
CA SER A 771 -10.78 29.98 11.88
C SER A 771 -9.89 30.58 12.98
N LYS A 772 -10.51 31.06 14.07
CA LYS A 772 -9.79 31.63 15.23
C LYS A 772 -8.99 30.56 15.97
N LEU A 773 -9.55 29.37 16.14
CA LEU A 773 -8.83 28.22 16.70
C LEU A 773 -7.63 27.83 15.84
N TRP A 774 -7.79 27.78 14.52
CA TRP A 774 -6.68 27.53 13.60
C TRP A 774 -5.55 28.54 13.78
N GLU A 775 -5.86 29.83 13.83
CA GLU A 775 -4.87 30.89 14.06
C GLU A 775 -4.13 30.72 15.40
N LEU A 776 -4.87 30.45 16.48
CA LEU A 776 -4.30 30.23 17.81
C LEU A 776 -3.37 29.00 17.86
N MET A 777 -3.76 27.91 17.19
CA MET A 777 -2.94 26.70 17.09
C MET A 777 -1.67 26.95 16.27
N ILE A 778 -1.77 27.70 15.16
CA ILE A 778 -0.62 28.11 14.35
C ILE A 778 0.33 29.00 15.16
N ASN A 779 -0.20 29.93 15.97
CA ASN A 779 0.62 30.77 16.85
C ASN A 779 1.35 29.94 17.90
N LEU A 780 0.67 28.97 18.52
CA LEU A 780 1.26 28.06 19.51
C LEU A 780 2.39 27.22 18.90
N ILE A 781 2.14 26.55 17.78
CA ILE A 781 3.18 25.73 17.14
C ILE A 781 4.33 26.60 16.61
N SER A 782 4.06 27.81 16.14
CA SER A 782 5.11 28.74 15.69
C SER A 782 6.05 29.14 16.84
N ASP A 783 5.51 29.42 18.04
CA ASP A 783 6.35 29.74 19.20
C ASP A 783 7.15 28.52 19.68
N ILE A 784 6.53 27.32 19.72
CA ILE A 784 7.22 26.05 20.03
C ILE A 784 8.37 25.80 19.04
N LEU A 785 8.10 25.92 17.74
CA LEU A 785 9.10 25.72 16.69
C LEU A 785 10.25 26.72 16.81
N GLY A 786 9.93 28.01 17.03
CA GLY A 786 10.94 29.07 17.15
C GLY A 786 11.86 28.93 18.36
N ARG A 787 11.39 28.33 19.47
CA ARG A 787 12.15 28.22 20.72
C ARG A 787 12.80 26.87 20.93
N ASN A 788 12.21 25.80 20.42
CA ASN A 788 12.57 24.43 20.77
C ASN A 788 13.09 23.60 19.58
N PHE A 789 13.17 24.17 18.37
CA PHE A 789 13.65 23.46 17.19
C PHE A 789 14.63 24.32 16.36
N PHE A 790 15.54 23.63 15.67
CA PHE A 790 16.45 24.19 14.67
C PHE A 790 16.02 23.77 13.26
N PHE A 791 16.31 24.63 12.30
CA PHE A 791 15.99 24.46 10.88
C PHE A 791 17.22 24.75 10.03
N ASP A 792 17.42 23.99 8.97
CA ASP A 792 18.45 24.32 7.97
C ASP A 792 18.04 25.57 7.16
N GLU A 793 16.82 25.56 6.60
CA GLU A 793 16.22 26.67 5.86
C GLU A 793 14.72 26.77 6.18
N ILE A 794 14.36 27.54 7.22
CA ILE A 794 12.98 27.59 7.73
C ILE A 794 11.96 28.03 6.67
N GLU A 795 12.28 29.03 5.85
CA GLU A 795 11.38 29.52 4.80
C GLU A 795 11.08 28.45 3.75
N LYS A 796 12.11 27.71 3.32
CA LYS A 796 11.96 26.62 2.33
C LYS A 796 11.18 25.46 2.94
N TYR A 797 11.44 25.11 4.19
CA TYR A 797 10.70 24.10 4.92
C TYR A 797 9.21 24.45 5.02
N LEU A 798 8.87 25.65 5.49
CA LEU A 798 7.48 26.08 5.63
C LEU A 798 6.77 26.20 4.27
N LYS A 799 7.43 26.75 3.24
CA LYS A 799 6.87 26.79 1.87
C LYS A 799 6.56 25.39 1.37
N ASN A 800 7.47 24.43 1.54
CA ASN A 800 7.23 23.04 1.15
C ASN A 800 6.03 22.45 1.92
N LEU A 801 5.99 22.61 3.24
CA LEU A 801 4.95 22.05 4.09
C LEU A 801 3.54 22.58 3.76
N PHE A 802 3.41 23.88 3.50
CA PHE A 802 2.11 24.49 3.21
C PHE A 802 1.73 24.44 1.73
N GLN A 803 2.65 24.66 0.80
CA GLN A 803 2.34 24.74 -0.64
C GLN A 803 2.43 23.39 -1.34
N LYS A 804 3.45 22.57 -1.03
CA LYS A 804 3.66 21.27 -1.70
C LYS A 804 2.94 20.14 -0.98
N GLU A 805 2.92 20.14 0.35
CA GLU A 805 2.31 19.05 1.14
C GLU A 805 0.86 19.32 1.58
N GLU A 806 0.35 20.53 1.35
CA GLU A 806 -1.03 20.93 1.68
C GLU A 806 -1.42 20.61 3.15
N ILE A 807 -0.51 20.87 4.10
CA ILE A 807 -0.67 20.51 5.52
C ILE A 807 -2.01 20.96 6.13
N SER A 808 -2.57 22.09 5.67
CA SER A 808 -3.87 22.58 6.13
C SER A 808 -5.02 21.61 5.82
N GLU A 809 -4.98 20.94 4.66
CA GLU A 809 -5.95 19.91 4.32
C GLU A 809 -5.84 18.72 5.28
N ARG A 810 -4.61 18.28 5.57
CA ARG A 810 -4.31 17.19 6.49
C ARG A 810 -4.77 17.47 7.92
N LEU A 811 -4.54 18.69 8.43
CA LEU A 811 -4.92 19.10 9.79
C LEU A 811 -6.42 19.31 9.97
N SER A 812 -7.18 19.45 8.88
CA SER A 812 -8.62 19.73 8.93
C SER A 812 -9.41 18.69 9.74
N ILE A 813 -8.95 17.43 9.76
CA ILE A 813 -9.59 16.32 10.46
C ILE A 813 -9.34 16.35 11.98
N VAL A 814 -8.21 16.93 12.42
CA VAL A 814 -7.83 17.01 13.83
C VAL A 814 -8.78 17.91 14.62
N PHE A 815 -9.26 18.98 14.00
CA PHE A 815 -10.21 19.90 14.63
C PHE A 815 -11.58 19.28 14.91
N GLU A 816 -11.89 18.14 14.28
CA GLU A 816 -13.13 17.39 14.50
C GLU A 816 -12.95 16.22 15.48
N HIS A 817 -11.77 16.07 16.11
CA HIS A 817 -11.46 14.96 17.02
C HIS A 817 -12.51 14.77 18.13
N ILE A 818 -12.93 15.87 18.76
CA ILE A 818 -13.92 15.85 19.83
C ILE A 818 -15.27 15.36 19.29
N THR A 819 -15.72 15.92 18.16
CA THR A 819 -16.95 15.53 17.47
C THR A 819 -16.95 14.05 17.11
N PHE A 820 -15.87 13.55 16.51
CA PHE A 820 -15.76 12.13 16.15
C PHE A 820 -15.74 11.22 17.38
N THR A 821 -15.09 11.64 18.46
CA THR A 821 -15.07 10.89 19.72
C THR A 821 -16.47 10.76 20.30
N TYR A 822 -17.24 11.85 20.38
CA TYR A 822 -18.62 11.79 20.87
C TYR A 822 -19.56 11.03 19.95
N ASN A 823 -19.40 11.15 18.62
CA ASN A 823 -20.18 10.37 17.66
C ASN A 823 -19.91 8.85 17.73
N THR A 824 -18.78 8.44 18.31
CA THR A 824 -18.37 7.03 18.39
C THR A 824 -18.59 6.42 19.77
N LEU A 825 -18.27 7.15 20.84
CA LEU A 825 -18.34 6.68 22.24
C LEU A 825 -19.50 7.30 23.05
N GLY A 826 -20.29 8.20 22.45
CA GLY A 826 -21.34 8.97 23.12
C GLY A 826 -20.83 10.22 23.84
N GLU A 827 -21.76 11.04 24.36
CA GLU A 827 -21.46 12.34 24.99
C GLU A 827 -20.71 12.24 26.33
N SER A 828 -20.73 11.09 27.00
CA SER A 828 -20.01 10.83 28.25
C SER A 828 -19.20 9.54 28.16
N PRO A 829 -18.08 9.54 27.41
CA PRO A 829 -17.30 8.34 27.16
C PRO A 829 -16.62 7.83 28.44
N LYS A 830 -16.44 6.50 28.56
CA LYS A 830 -15.83 5.83 29.73
C LYS A 830 -14.30 5.80 29.65
N ILE A 831 -13.67 6.98 29.70
CA ILE A 831 -12.22 7.14 29.52
C ILE A 831 -11.43 7.28 30.82
N LEU A 832 -12.09 7.24 31.98
CA LEU A 832 -11.45 7.35 33.29
C LEU A 832 -11.64 6.06 34.09
N LEU A 833 -10.72 5.74 35.00
CA LEU A 833 -10.85 4.52 35.83
C LEU A 833 -12.14 4.50 36.66
N LYS A 834 -12.56 5.68 37.17
CA LYS A 834 -13.80 5.84 37.94
C LYS A 834 -15.08 5.52 37.14
N ASP A 835 -15.00 5.47 35.81
CA ASP A 835 -16.12 5.05 34.96
C ASP A 835 -16.29 3.52 34.93
N TRP A 836 -15.26 2.77 35.31
CA TRP A 836 -15.20 1.31 35.23
C TRP A 836 -15.27 0.62 36.57
N ILE A 837 -14.73 1.24 37.62
CA ILE A 837 -14.72 0.68 38.97
C ILE A 837 -15.23 1.67 40.00
N ASP A 838 -16.03 1.16 40.94
CA ASP A 838 -16.36 1.88 42.17
C ASP A 838 -15.27 1.57 43.20
N ILE A 839 -14.41 2.55 43.46
CA ILE A 839 -13.26 2.42 44.37
C ILE A 839 -13.68 1.98 45.78
N GLU A 840 -14.89 2.27 46.22
CA GLU A 840 -15.36 1.91 47.57
C GLU A 840 -15.95 0.50 47.64
N LYS A 841 -16.52 0.00 46.53
CA LYS A 841 -17.20 -1.30 46.49
C LYS A 841 -16.40 -2.43 45.84
N THR A 842 -15.37 -2.10 45.07
CA THR A 842 -14.58 -3.10 44.32
C THR A 842 -13.64 -3.86 45.25
N GLU A 843 -13.59 -5.19 45.12
CA GLU A 843 -12.66 -6.04 45.88
C GLU A 843 -11.21 -5.58 45.65
N ASN A 844 -10.47 -5.42 46.75
CA ASN A 844 -9.09 -4.97 46.71
C ASN A 844 -8.12 -6.14 46.93
N TYR A 845 -7.34 -6.46 45.89
CA TYR A 845 -6.33 -7.50 45.90
C TYR A 845 -4.98 -6.94 46.36
N SER A 846 -4.80 -6.79 47.68
CA SER A 846 -3.56 -6.28 48.27
C SER A 846 -2.31 -6.99 47.73
N ASN A 847 -1.27 -6.24 47.37
CA ASN A 847 -0.02 -6.84 46.90
C ASN A 847 0.63 -7.72 47.98
N LYS A 848 0.78 -9.03 47.70
CA LYS A 848 1.38 -10.03 48.59
C LYS A 848 2.90 -10.20 48.39
N ARG A 849 3.48 -9.57 47.37
CA ARG A 849 4.91 -9.72 47.07
C ARG A 849 5.76 -8.80 47.94
N SER A 850 6.75 -9.39 48.63
CA SER A 850 7.76 -8.67 49.41
C SER A 850 8.85 -8.04 48.53
N THR A 851 9.17 -8.67 47.39
CA THR A 851 10.14 -8.19 46.41
C THR A 851 9.46 -7.93 45.06
N PRO A 852 9.73 -6.79 44.40
CA PRO A 852 9.31 -6.54 43.03
C PRO A 852 9.73 -7.65 42.08
N LEU A 853 8.85 -8.01 41.14
CA LEU A 853 9.24 -8.84 40.00
C LEU A 853 10.16 -8.04 39.09
N ASN A 854 11.31 -8.61 38.73
CA ASN A 854 12.23 -8.02 37.78
C ASN A 854 12.48 -9.02 36.65
N TYR A 855 11.95 -8.69 35.47
CA TYR A 855 12.14 -9.47 34.26
C TYR A 855 13.38 -8.91 33.54
N LYS A 856 14.57 -9.41 33.88
CA LYS A 856 15.78 -9.07 33.12
C LYS A 856 15.67 -9.71 31.74
N THR A 857 15.64 -8.90 30.69
CA THR A 857 15.93 -9.34 29.33
C THR A 857 17.44 -9.41 29.17
N ASP A 858 17.98 -10.60 28.83
CA ASP A 858 19.34 -10.70 28.31
C ASP A 858 19.38 -9.93 26.99
N GLN A 859 19.91 -8.70 27.04
CA GLN A 859 20.22 -7.94 25.85
C GLN A 859 21.41 -8.61 25.17
N ASN A 860 21.13 -9.64 24.36
CA ASN A 860 22.07 -10.05 23.34
C ASN A 860 22.29 -8.85 22.43
N ASN A 861 23.44 -8.20 22.61
CA ASN A 861 23.99 -7.19 21.74
C ASN A 861 24.25 -7.82 20.36
N SER A 862 23.20 -7.98 19.57
CA SER A 862 23.38 -8.02 18.12
C SER A 862 23.72 -6.59 17.72
N SER A 863 25.02 -6.29 17.68
CA SER A 863 25.55 -5.18 16.90
C SER A 863 25.17 -5.44 15.45
N SER A 864 23.95 -5.06 15.07
CA SER A 864 23.62 -4.88 13.67
C SER A 864 24.59 -3.84 13.16
N GLU A 865 25.45 -4.21 12.22
CA GLU A 865 26.27 -3.27 11.49
C GLU A 865 25.39 -2.07 11.12
N LEU A 866 25.84 -0.86 11.48
CA LEU A 866 25.24 0.38 11.01
C LEU A 866 25.38 0.35 9.48
N ASN A 867 24.41 -0.28 8.81
CA ASN A 867 24.22 -0.07 7.39
C ASN A 867 23.97 1.43 7.23
N ASN A 868 24.65 2.06 6.29
CA ASN A 868 24.45 3.45 5.88
C ASN A 868 23.04 3.63 5.27
N GLN A 869 21.99 3.27 6.00
CA GLN A 869 20.62 3.58 5.66
C GLN A 869 20.41 5.07 5.90
N THR A 870 19.77 5.73 4.93
CA THR A 870 19.37 7.12 5.01
C THR A 870 18.59 7.40 6.30
N LEU A 871 18.96 8.46 7.03
CA LEU A 871 18.32 8.98 8.25
C LEU A 871 16.78 9.05 8.19
N ASN A 872 16.18 9.02 6.99
CA ASN A 872 14.75 9.14 6.74
C ASN A 872 13.92 7.88 7.08
N ASN A 873 14.54 6.70 7.18
CA ASN A 873 13.78 5.46 7.37
C ASN A 873 13.32 5.23 8.81
N TYR A 874 13.83 6.01 9.77
CA TYR A 874 13.48 5.89 11.18
C TYR A 874 12.43 6.92 11.58
N GLY A 875 11.31 6.40 12.12
CA GLY A 875 10.20 7.18 12.67
C GLY A 875 10.58 8.02 13.89
N HIS A 876 9.61 8.79 14.40
CA HIS A 876 9.82 9.81 15.42
C HIS A 876 10.22 9.23 16.78
N ASN A 877 9.66 8.09 17.16
CA ASN A 877 9.91 7.38 18.41
C ASN A 877 11.22 6.56 18.43
N LYS A 878 11.92 6.45 17.30
CA LYS A 878 13.25 5.81 17.19
C LYS A 878 14.40 6.81 17.28
N ARG A 879 14.06 8.09 17.49
CA ARG A 879 14.98 9.21 17.65
C ARG A 879 15.04 9.62 19.11
N LYS A 880 16.12 10.27 19.53
CA LYS A 880 16.21 10.91 20.85
C LYS A 880 16.97 12.24 20.81
N ALA A 881 16.37 13.26 21.40
CA ALA A 881 17.01 14.55 21.61
C ALA A 881 17.73 14.57 22.96
N TYR A 882 18.98 15.03 22.98
CA TYR A 882 19.75 15.32 24.18
C TYR A 882 20.11 16.80 24.21
N SER A 883 19.79 17.46 25.31
CA SER A 883 20.02 18.88 25.46
C SER A 883 20.19 19.29 26.91
N LEU A 884 21.35 19.89 27.18
CA LEU A 884 21.66 20.60 28.42
C LEU A 884 21.53 22.13 28.24
N ILE A 885 21.25 22.58 27.02
CA ILE A 885 21.28 23.98 26.61
C ILE A 885 19.84 24.46 26.37
N ASP A 886 19.34 25.29 27.28
CA ASP A 886 18.15 26.11 27.04
C ASP A 886 18.52 27.26 26.10
N VAL A 887 18.29 27.08 24.80
CA VAL A 887 18.80 27.97 23.75
C VAL A 887 18.37 29.43 23.97
N PRO A 888 17.07 29.75 24.14
CA PRO A 888 16.66 31.13 24.43
C PRO A 888 17.29 31.70 25.69
N LEU A 889 17.39 30.91 26.78
CA LEU A 889 18.00 31.38 28.02
C LEU A 889 19.50 31.70 27.86
N TRP A 890 20.21 30.90 27.08
CA TRP A 890 21.63 31.09 26.76
C TRP A 890 21.88 32.27 25.82
N ASP A 891 20.94 32.56 24.93
CA ASP A 891 20.96 33.73 24.05
C ASP A 891 20.76 35.02 24.86
N GLU A 892 19.74 35.06 25.73
CA GLU A 892 19.49 36.19 26.64
C GLU A 892 20.62 36.43 27.64
N ALA A 893 21.22 35.37 28.19
CA ALA A 893 22.36 35.50 29.10
C ALA A 893 23.60 36.10 28.43
N GLY A 894 23.80 35.83 27.13
CA GLY A 894 24.95 36.29 26.37
C GLY A 894 26.27 35.83 26.98
N TRP A 895 26.66 34.57 26.79
CA TRP A 895 27.90 34.03 27.34
C TRP A 895 29.13 34.74 26.77
N ILE A 896 29.77 35.55 27.61
CA ILE A 896 30.95 36.42 27.52
C ILE A 896 32.37 35.86 27.46
N SER A 897 32.66 35.16 28.55
CA SER A 897 34.01 34.99 29.10
C SER A 897 34.12 33.62 29.77
N PHE A 898 35.34 33.11 29.81
CA PHE A 898 35.69 31.83 30.42
C PHE A 898 36.98 32.04 31.20
N GLY A 899 36.96 31.81 32.51
CA GLY A 899 38.10 32.11 33.35
C GLY A 899 38.26 31.18 34.53
N ILE A 900 39.48 31.14 35.06
CA ILE A 900 39.82 30.43 36.30
C ILE A 900 39.84 31.40 37.47
N PHE A 901 39.40 30.94 38.65
CA PHE A 901 39.56 31.67 39.91
C PHE A 901 39.95 30.71 41.04
N GLN A 902 40.50 31.25 42.12
CA GLN A 902 40.78 30.48 43.33
C GLN A 902 39.69 30.74 44.37
N TYR A 903 39.30 29.72 45.12
CA TYR A 903 38.35 29.84 46.22
C TYR A 903 38.75 28.91 47.39
N GLN A 904 38.04 29.00 48.51
CA GLN A 904 38.42 28.32 49.76
C GLN A 904 38.66 26.81 49.65
N LYS A 905 38.00 26.11 48.72
CA LYS A 905 38.08 24.64 48.57
C LYS A 905 38.84 24.18 47.31
N GLY A 906 39.55 25.07 46.61
CA GLY A 906 40.37 24.73 45.44
C GLY A 906 40.26 25.75 44.31
N ILE A 907 40.17 25.25 43.07
CA ILE A 907 40.02 26.06 41.85
C ILE A 907 38.59 26.07 41.34
N GLY A 908 38.17 27.19 40.76
CA GLY A 908 36.90 27.34 40.08
C GLY A 908 37.06 27.73 38.62
N ILE A 909 36.11 27.31 37.79
CA ILE A 909 35.91 27.77 36.43
C ILE A 909 34.66 28.63 36.41
N ALA A 910 34.78 29.84 35.86
CA ALA A 910 33.69 30.79 35.74
C ALA A 910 33.24 30.92 34.28
N LEU A 911 31.93 30.79 34.05
CA LEU A 911 31.27 31.19 32.81
C LEU A 911 30.71 32.60 33.02
N GLY A 912 31.34 33.61 32.42
CA GLY A 912 30.90 34.98 32.57
C GLY A 912 29.86 35.35 31.53
N PHE A 913 28.75 35.92 31.97
CA PHE A 913 27.61 36.32 31.14
C PHE A 913 27.51 37.83 31.03
N LYS A 914 26.89 38.32 29.95
CA LYS A 914 26.53 39.74 29.78
C LYS A 914 25.39 40.10 30.74
N ASP A 915 24.38 39.24 30.84
CA ASP A 915 23.36 39.31 31.87
C ASP A 915 23.55 38.18 32.89
N ALA A 916 24.07 38.54 34.06
CA ALA A 916 24.34 37.62 35.15
C ALA A 916 23.07 36.98 35.74
N ASN A 917 21.89 37.59 35.61
CA ASN A 917 20.65 37.04 36.16
C ASN A 917 20.17 35.86 35.32
N TYR A 918 20.21 35.97 33.99
CA TYR A 918 19.95 34.82 33.12
C TYR A 918 21.05 33.75 33.25
N GLY A 919 22.31 34.15 33.45
CA GLY A 919 23.39 33.22 33.79
C GLY A 919 23.12 32.39 35.05
N LYS A 920 22.59 33.00 36.12
CA LYS A 920 22.17 32.27 37.33
C LYS A 920 21.03 31.29 37.04
N LYS A 921 20.02 31.70 36.25
CA LYS A 921 18.89 30.82 35.87
C LYS A 921 19.36 29.56 35.13
N ILE A 922 20.40 29.65 34.29
CA ILE A 922 21.00 28.47 33.62
C ILE A 922 21.51 27.48 34.67
N PHE A 923 22.29 27.97 35.64
CA PHE A 923 22.85 27.14 36.70
C PHE A 923 21.79 26.62 37.67
N ASP A 924 20.75 27.40 37.98
CA ASP A 924 19.60 26.91 38.74
C ASP A 924 18.90 25.76 38.03
N GLY A 925 18.71 25.87 36.70
CA GLY A 925 18.17 24.79 35.88
C GLY A 925 19.00 23.51 35.98
N TRP A 926 20.33 23.65 35.91
CA TRP A 926 21.27 22.54 36.08
C TRP A 926 21.24 21.95 37.49
N ILE A 927 21.31 22.79 38.53
CA ILE A 927 21.26 22.36 39.94
C ILE A 927 19.94 21.66 40.26
N ASN A 928 18.82 22.11 39.71
CA ASN A 928 17.54 21.44 39.87
C ASN A 928 17.51 20.05 39.21
N LYS A 929 18.26 19.84 38.11
CA LYS A 929 18.32 18.56 37.39
C LYS A 929 19.31 17.57 38.02
N MET A 930 20.49 18.03 38.45
CA MET A 930 21.61 17.16 38.86
C MET A 930 22.12 17.39 40.30
N GLY A 931 21.63 18.41 40.99
CA GLY A 931 22.14 18.87 42.28
C GLY A 931 23.40 19.76 42.16
N THR A 932 24.01 20.07 43.30
CA THR A 932 25.23 20.92 43.38
C THR A 932 26.52 20.14 43.08
N THR A 933 26.43 18.84 42.79
CA THR A 933 27.56 17.99 42.38
C THR A 933 27.13 17.12 41.21
N ASP A 934 27.79 17.28 40.07
CA ASP A 934 27.49 16.54 38.84
C ASP A 934 28.17 15.16 38.88
N LYS A 935 27.61 14.25 39.68
CA LYS A 935 28.17 12.92 39.96
C LYS A 935 28.32 12.04 38.71
N GLU A 936 27.38 12.18 37.78
CA GLU A 936 27.36 11.42 36.53
C GLU A 936 28.15 12.13 35.43
N GLU A 937 28.71 13.31 35.71
CA GLU A 937 29.45 14.16 34.77
C GLU A 937 28.64 14.44 33.49
N ILE A 938 27.35 14.74 33.65
CA ILE A 938 26.39 15.05 32.58
C ILE A 938 26.84 16.29 31.80
N ILE A 939 27.39 17.31 32.48
CA ILE A 939 27.92 18.51 31.83
C ILE A 939 29.31 18.18 31.26
N LYS A 940 29.43 18.18 29.93
CA LYS A 940 30.73 18.03 29.26
C LYS A 940 31.27 19.40 28.87
N ILE A 941 32.47 19.72 29.37
CA ILE A 941 33.23 20.91 28.97
C ILE A 941 34.47 20.44 28.18
N CYS A 942 34.58 20.90 26.93
CA CYS A 942 35.73 20.64 26.07
C CYS A 942 36.43 21.95 25.72
N ILE A 943 37.75 21.99 25.93
CA ILE A 943 38.62 23.06 25.46
C ILE A 943 39.36 22.56 24.22
N ILE A 944 39.15 23.21 23.07
CA ILE A 944 39.84 22.93 21.82
C ILE A 944 40.92 23.98 21.57
N LYS A 945 42.18 23.55 21.54
CA LYS A 945 43.36 24.41 21.31
C LYS A 945 43.84 24.34 19.86
N GLY A 946 44.66 25.32 19.45
CA GLY A 946 45.35 25.27 18.16
C GLY A 946 44.40 25.35 16.97
N VAL A 947 43.31 26.10 17.10
CA VAL A 947 42.30 26.30 16.04
C VAL A 947 42.78 27.24 14.94
N ASN A 948 43.80 28.07 15.21
CA ASN A 948 44.35 29.04 14.26
C ASN A 948 45.89 29.08 14.33
N LYS A 949 46.54 28.88 13.18
CA LYS A 949 48.00 28.89 13.04
C LYS A 949 48.63 30.27 13.17
N ALA A 950 47.96 31.32 12.70
CA ALA A 950 48.44 32.70 12.84
C ALA A 950 48.28 33.23 14.28
N HIS A 951 47.33 32.67 15.04
CA HIS A 951 47.05 33.05 16.41
C HIS A 951 47.06 31.83 17.35
N PRO A 952 48.23 31.34 17.78
CA PRO A 952 48.36 30.07 18.51
C PRO A 952 47.66 30.01 19.87
N HIS A 953 47.36 31.16 20.47
CA HIS A 953 46.70 31.25 21.77
C HIS A 953 45.18 31.18 21.68
N TRP A 954 44.59 31.27 20.49
CA TRP A 954 43.14 31.15 20.32
C TRP A 954 42.66 29.74 20.64
N TYR A 955 41.53 29.66 21.34
CA TYR A 955 40.93 28.40 21.73
C TYR A 955 39.40 28.51 21.72
N LYS A 956 38.74 27.37 21.57
CA LYS A 956 37.28 27.26 21.65
C LYS A 956 36.90 26.49 22.90
N VAL A 957 35.82 26.89 23.56
CA VAL A 957 35.22 26.14 24.67
C VAL A 957 33.85 25.68 24.24
N LEU A 958 33.60 24.38 24.35
CA LEU A 958 32.35 23.70 24.07
C LEU A 958 31.71 23.25 25.39
N ILE A 959 30.42 23.48 25.53
CA ILE A 959 29.56 22.99 26.60
C ILE A 959 28.46 22.15 25.95
N THR A 960 28.34 20.89 26.37
CA THR A 960 27.38 19.92 25.80
C THR A 960 27.04 18.82 26.81
N SER A 961 26.12 17.92 26.46
CA SER A 961 25.79 16.73 27.27
C SER A 961 26.82 15.61 27.06
N ASN A 962 27.15 14.88 28.12
CA ASN A 962 28.09 13.76 28.07
C ASN A 962 27.42 12.44 27.65
N MET A 963 27.55 12.08 26.37
CA MET A 963 26.86 10.94 25.77
C MET A 963 27.38 9.55 26.19
N VAL A 964 28.68 9.41 26.52
CA VAL A 964 29.30 8.09 26.80
C VAL A 964 28.70 7.43 28.05
N LYS A 965 28.07 8.21 28.92
CA LYS A 965 27.42 7.74 30.15
C LYS A 965 25.90 7.56 30.00
N MET A 966 25.32 7.90 28.85
CA MET A 966 23.89 7.78 28.53
C MET A 966 23.65 6.53 27.67
N ASN A 967 23.54 5.37 28.30
CA ASN A 967 23.41 4.08 27.63
C ASN A 967 21.96 3.84 27.17
N HIS A 968 21.68 3.86 25.86
CA HIS A 968 20.33 3.64 25.32
C HIS A 968 20.33 2.67 24.13
N PRO A 969 20.14 1.36 24.36
CA PRO A 969 20.25 0.32 23.33
C PRO A 969 19.17 0.40 22.23
N ASP A 970 18.05 1.09 22.49
CA ASP A 970 16.92 1.16 21.55
C ASP A 970 16.90 2.43 20.66
N THR A 971 17.86 3.35 20.84
CA THR A 971 17.93 4.61 20.06
C THR A 971 18.73 4.41 18.77
N GLN A 972 18.11 4.68 17.62
CA GLN A 972 18.75 4.53 16.30
C GLN A 972 19.43 5.84 15.85
N ILE A 973 18.80 6.99 16.14
CA ILE A 973 19.31 8.33 15.81
C ILE A 973 19.21 9.20 17.06
N PHE A 974 20.22 10.04 17.29
CA PHE A 974 20.14 11.06 18.32
C PHE A 974 20.58 12.44 17.82
N THR A 975 20.07 13.48 18.49
CA THR A 975 20.47 14.87 18.27
C THR A 975 21.04 15.41 19.57
N LEU A 976 22.05 16.29 19.47
CA LEU A 976 22.76 16.83 20.62
C LEU A 976 22.89 18.35 20.50
N THR A 977 22.21 19.08 21.37
CA THR A 977 22.33 20.54 21.43
C THR A 977 23.58 20.93 22.20
N SER A 978 24.39 21.81 21.62
CA SER A 978 25.65 22.25 22.20
C SER A 978 25.82 23.76 22.10
N ARG A 979 26.55 24.36 23.05
CA ARG A 979 26.94 25.77 23.01
C ARG A 979 28.45 25.85 22.98
N TYR A 980 29.02 26.65 22.08
CA TYR A 980 30.46 26.90 22.07
C TYR A 980 30.77 28.37 21.86
N ARG A 981 31.98 28.77 22.28
CA ARG A 981 32.50 30.12 22.07
C ARG A 981 33.99 30.06 21.77
N GLU A 982 34.41 30.91 20.84
CA GLU A 982 35.81 31.13 20.52
C GLU A 982 36.36 32.32 21.33
N PHE A 983 37.57 32.14 21.86
CA PHE A 983 38.26 33.12 22.68
C PHE A 983 39.57 33.55 22.01
N PHE A 984 39.83 34.85 22.10
CA PHE A 984 40.94 35.52 21.40
C PHE A 984 41.96 36.11 22.39
N PRO A 985 42.60 35.32 23.26
CA PRO A 985 43.57 35.85 24.21
C PRO A 985 44.88 36.21 23.51
N ASN A 986 45.58 37.22 24.06
CA ASN A 986 46.92 37.59 23.59
C ASN A 986 48.03 36.69 24.15
N THR A 987 47.76 35.96 25.24
CA THR A 987 48.73 35.08 25.93
C THR A 987 48.07 33.78 26.37
N SER A 988 48.85 32.72 26.57
CA SER A 988 48.35 31.42 27.04
C SER A 988 48.21 31.32 28.57
N THR A 989 48.65 32.32 29.33
CA THR A 989 48.81 32.27 30.79
C THR A 989 47.58 31.74 31.53
N ASN A 990 46.39 32.26 31.24
CA ASN A 990 45.15 31.82 31.92
C ASN A 990 44.79 30.36 31.62
N LEU A 991 44.99 29.93 30.37
CA LEU A 991 44.69 28.57 29.95
C LEU A 991 45.72 27.57 30.50
N ASP A 992 47.00 27.94 30.48
CA ASP A 992 48.08 27.12 31.03
C ASP A 992 47.92 26.95 32.55
N ASN A 993 47.56 28.03 33.26
CA ASN A 993 47.25 27.99 34.69
C ASN A 993 46.07 27.04 34.98
N LEU A 994 45.02 27.07 34.16
CA LEU A 994 43.89 26.13 34.29
C LEU A 994 44.30 24.68 34.06
N ILE A 995 45.05 24.42 32.98
CA ILE A 995 45.52 23.07 32.65
C ILE A 995 46.41 22.54 33.79
N MET A 996 47.35 23.35 34.28
CA MET A 996 48.25 22.98 35.35
C MET A 996 47.48 22.72 36.65
N ALA A 997 46.60 23.64 37.05
CA ALA A 997 45.84 23.48 38.28
C ALA A 997 44.91 22.25 38.23
N TYR A 998 44.21 22.03 37.12
CA TYR A 998 43.34 20.85 36.95
C TYR A 998 44.12 19.52 36.94
N LYS A 999 45.34 19.49 36.38
CA LYS A 999 46.21 18.30 36.43
C LYS A 999 46.51 17.87 37.87
N HIS A 1000 46.61 18.81 38.80
CA HIS A 1000 46.87 18.54 40.21
C HIS A 1000 45.59 18.27 41.02
N THR A 1001 44.52 19.06 40.83
CA THR A 1001 43.32 18.95 41.67
C THR A 1001 42.33 17.89 41.21
N LYS A 1002 42.23 17.64 39.89
CA LYS A 1002 41.21 16.78 39.24
C LYS A 1002 39.77 17.05 39.66
N LYS A 1003 39.53 18.23 40.23
CA LYS A 1003 38.26 18.67 40.79
C LYS A 1003 38.20 20.19 40.73
N TYR A 1004 37.06 20.72 40.31
CA TYR A 1004 36.84 22.16 40.21
C TYR A 1004 35.37 22.52 40.47
N LEU A 1005 35.14 23.80 40.80
CA LEU A 1005 33.79 24.37 40.93
C LEU A 1005 33.44 25.14 39.65
N LEU A 1006 32.39 24.73 38.94
CA LEU A 1006 31.86 25.47 37.79
C LEU A 1006 30.81 26.48 38.29
N CYS A 1007 30.97 27.77 38.00
CA CYS A 1007 30.03 28.81 38.44
C CYS A 1007 29.62 29.77 37.31
N PRO A 1008 28.42 30.36 37.38
CA PRO A 1008 28.10 31.54 36.59
C PRO A 1008 28.84 32.74 37.17
N ALA A 1009 29.11 33.74 36.34
CA ALA A 1009 29.77 34.94 36.75
C ALA A 1009 29.28 36.18 36.01
N GLU A 1010 29.46 37.33 36.65
CA GLU A 1010 29.27 38.64 36.03
C GLU A 1010 30.60 39.11 35.44
N THR A 1011 30.56 39.61 34.20
CA THR A 1011 31.74 40.18 33.55
C THR A 1011 31.88 41.64 33.94
N ILE A 1012 32.98 42.00 34.59
CA ILE A 1012 33.28 43.37 35.04
C ILE A 1012 34.32 43.98 34.10
N ASN A 1013 34.00 45.12 33.48
CA ASN A 1013 34.91 45.91 32.64
C ASN A 1013 35.66 45.11 31.56
N ASN A 1014 34.98 44.14 30.92
CA ASN A 1014 35.50 43.26 29.84
C ASN A 1014 36.78 42.45 30.15
N THR A 1015 37.28 42.48 31.39
CA THR A 1015 38.57 41.86 31.78
C THR A 1015 38.50 41.15 33.13
N GLY A 1016 37.61 41.58 34.04
CA GLY A 1016 37.36 40.95 35.32
C GLY A 1016 36.15 40.02 35.31
N ILE A 1017 36.16 39.01 36.16
CA ILE A 1017 35.04 38.07 36.35
C ILE A 1017 34.69 38.03 37.84
N LYS A 1018 33.42 38.19 38.18
CA LYS A 1018 32.90 38.03 39.55
C LYS A 1018 32.06 36.76 39.65
N PRO A 1019 32.62 35.65 40.15
CA PRO A 1019 31.90 34.37 40.22
C PRO A 1019 30.84 34.37 41.32
N PHE A 1020 29.69 33.78 41.03
CA PHE A 1020 28.62 33.54 42.00
C PHE A 1020 28.76 32.13 42.59
N ILE A 1021 29.57 31.99 43.63
CA ILE A 1021 29.94 30.70 44.23
C ILE A 1021 28.72 29.90 44.72
N ASN A 1022 27.66 30.57 45.18
CA ASN A 1022 26.43 29.92 45.65
C ASN A 1022 25.67 29.15 44.57
N TYR A 1023 25.95 29.43 43.29
CA TYR A 1023 25.37 28.75 42.12
C TYR A 1023 26.37 27.75 41.51
N GLY A 1024 27.39 27.33 42.28
CA GLY A 1024 28.46 26.47 41.81
C GLY A 1024 28.10 24.99 41.75
N ILE A 1025 28.59 24.30 40.73
CA ILE A 1025 28.46 22.84 40.53
C ILE A 1025 29.84 22.21 40.60
N ILE A 1026 30.02 21.22 41.47
CA ILE A 1026 31.27 20.48 41.59
C ILE A 1026 31.42 19.51 40.43
N LYS A 1027 32.60 19.53 39.77
CA LYS A 1027 32.96 18.71 38.61
C LYS A 1027 34.32 18.04 38.78
N THR A 1028 34.50 16.88 38.16
CA THR A 1028 35.77 16.13 38.15
C THR A 1028 36.35 15.89 36.75
N GLU A 1029 35.55 15.95 35.69
CA GLU A 1029 36.01 15.76 34.30
C GLU A 1029 36.09 17.09 33.52
N LEU A 1030 37.25 17.36 32.91
CA LEU A 1030 37.48 18.45 31.96
C LEU A 1030 38.25 17.91 30.76
N THR A 1031 37.70 18.06 29.55
CA THR A 1031 38.32 17.55 28.33
C THR A 1031 39.12 18.65 27.63
N ILE A 1032 40.33 18.33 27.19
CA ILE A 1032 41.21 19.27 26.50
C ILE A 1032 41.81 18.55 25.30
N LYS A 1033 41.51 19.02 24.09
CA LYS A 1033 41.96 18.46 22.82
C LYS A 1033 42.65 19.53 21.97
N ASN A 1034 43.54 19.12 21.07
CA ASN A 1034 43.99 19.97 19.99
C ASN A 1034 43.05 19.84 18.80
N ALA A 1035 42.86 20.90 18.03
CA ALA A 1035 41.95 20.89 16.87
C ALA A 1035 42.31 19.78 15.87
N TRP A 1036 43.60 19.54 15.63
CA TRP A 1036 44.08 18.52 14.70
C TRP A 1036 43.71 17.08 15.09
N GLU A 1037 43.39 16.82 16.36
CA GLU A 1037 43.01 15.50 16.88
C GLU A 1037 41.54 15.14 16.63
N ILE A 1038 40.71 16.11 16.21
CA ILE A 1038 39.26 15.95 16.11
C ILE A 1038 38.89 15.33 14.76
N GLY A 1039 38.20 14.19 14.79
CA GLY A 1039 37.72 13.47 13.61
C GLY A 1039 36.19 13.58 13.38
N ILE A 1040 35.72 13.01 12.27
CA ILE A 1040 34.30 13.09 11.84
C ILE A 1040 33.30 12.39 12.80
N HIS A 1041 33.80 11.53 13.68
CA HIS A 1041 33.01 10.81 14.68
C HIS A 1041 33.08 11.45 16.08
N ASP A 1042 33.92 12.47 16.28
CA ASP A 1042 33.98 13.21 17.53
C ASP A 1042 32.82 14.21 17.66
N ILE A 1043 32.24 14.31 18.86
CA ILE A 1043 31.23 15.34 19.19
C ILE A 1043 31.82 16.74 18.99
N GLU A 1044 33.11 16.92 19.26
CA GLU A 1044 33.79 18.21 19.14
C GLU A 1044 33.84 18.73 17.69
N LYS A 1045 33.52 17.93 16.66
CA LYS A 1045 33.48 18.39 15.26
C LYS A 1045 32.55 19.59 15.04
N VAL A 1046 31.52 19.74 15.88
CA VAL A 1046 30.55 20.84 15.79
C VAL A 1046 31.20 22.22 15.93
N VAL A 1047 32.35 22.30 16.62
CA VAL A 1047 33.06 23.58 16.86
C VAL A 1047 34.06 23.97 15.77
N ILE A 1048 34.37 23.04 14.86
CA ILE A 1048 35.34 23.26 13.79
C ILE A 1048 34.66 24.04 12.67
N ASN A 1049 35.14 25.22 12.33
CA ASN A 1049 34.55 26.07 11.31
C ASN A 1049 35.35 25.97 9.99
N LYS A 1050 34.70 26.22 8.85
CA LYS A 1050 35.35 26.25 7.52
C LYS A 1050 36.58 27.17 7.48
N LYS A 1051 36.57 28.24 8.27
CA LYS A 1051 37.64 29.25 8.34
C LYS A 1051 38.76 28.91 9.32
N ASP A 1052 38.66 27.80 10.05
CA ASP A 1052 39.70 27.39 11.00
C ASP A 1052 40.97 26.97 10.25
N ILE A 1053 42.13 27.39 10.74
CA ILE A 1053 43.44 27.05 10.18
C ILE A 1053 44.21 26.31 11.28
N PRO A 1054 43.93 25.03 11.53
CA PRO A 1054 44.43 24.34 12.71
C PRO A 1054 45.96 24.21 12.70
N ILE A 1055 46.56 24.24 13.90
CA ILE A 1055 47.98 23.96 14.08
C ILE A 1055 48.17 22.44 14.04
N ILE A 1056 48.78 21.96 12.96
CA ILE A 1056 49.11 20.55 12.76
C ILE A 1056 50.62 20.36 13.03
N PRO A 1057 51.01 19.44 13.94
CA PRO A 1057 52.41 19.10 14.17
C PRO A 1057 53.10 18.56 12.91
N ASN A 1058 54.36 18.96 12.66
CA ASN A 1058 55.11 18.60 11.44
C ASN A 1058 55.29 17.09 11.22
N ASN A 1059 55.14 16.28 12.27
CA ASN A 1059 55.25 14.81 12.23
C ASN A 1059 53.93 14.10 11.84
N ILE A 1060 52.84 14.85 11.61
CA ILE A 1060 51.52 14.28 11.31
C ILE A 1060 51.11 14.65 9.88
N LYS A 1061 51.06 13.64 9.00
CA LYS A 1061 50.75 13.82 7.57
C LYS A 1061 49.25 13.84 7.27
N GLU A 1062 48.47 13.03 7.98
CA GLU A 1062 47.01 12.87 7.76
C GLU A 1062 46.23 13.10 9.06
N PRO A 1063 46.09 14.36 9.52
CA PRO A 1063 45.32 14.64 10.72
C PRO A 1063 43.80 14.52 10.46
N PRO A 1064 43.02 13.91 11.37
CA PRO A 1064 41.58 13.69 11.21
C PRO A 1064 40.75 14.95 10.88
N ILE A 1065 41.20 16.14 11.29
CA ILE A 1065 40.50 17.40 11.07
C ILE A 1065 40.30 17.75 9.58
N LEU A 1066 41.19 17.28 8.69
CA LEU A 1066 41.10 17.60 7.26
C LEU A 1066 39.82 17.07 6.64
N SER A 1067 39.37 15.87 7.05
CA SER A 1067 38.10 15.30 6.60
C SER A 1067 36.89 16.17 7.00
N ILE A 1068 36.95 16.83 8.16
CA ILE A 1068 35.89 17.74 8.63
C ILE A 1068 35.88 19.03 7.81
N LEU A 1069 37.05 19.60 7.52
CA LEU A 1069 37.18 20.82 6.74
C LEU A 1069 36.64 20.62 5.31
N ASN A 1070 36.99 19.51 4.66
CA ASN A 1070 36.48 19.15 3.33
C ASN A 1070 34.95 18.95 3.31
N LEU A 1071 34.35 18.41 4.38
CA LEU A 1071 32.88 18.29 4.49
C LEU A 1071 32.15 19.62 4.60
N LYS A 1072 32.86 20.69 5.01
CA LYS A 1072 32.31 22.05 5.15
C LYS A 1072 32.73 22.96 3.98
N GLU A 1073 33.52 22.44 3.03
CA GLU A 1073 33.80 23.12 1.76
C GLU A 1073 32.59 23.14 0.85
#